data_AF-I9T9G0-F1
#
_entry.id   AF-I9T9G0-F1
#
_cell.length_a   1.000
_cell.length_b   1.000
_cell.length_c   1.000
_cell.angle_alpha   90.00
_cell.angle_beta   90.00
_cell.angle_gamma   90.00
#
_symmetry.space_group_name_H-M   'P 1'
#
loop_
_entity.id
_entity.type
_entity.pdbx_description
1 polymer ?
#
loop_
_entity_poly.entity_id
_entity_poly.type
_entity_poly.pdbx_seq_one_letter_code
_entity_poly.pdbx_strand_id
1 'polypeptide(L)'
;MKKQTLLTSTLLLISSIAQTKEEKRPNIIFIMADDLGYAELGCYGNKFNETPVLDQMAADGVRFTHAQTAASLSSPTRAALMTGQYPYRIGVVDYLRGNSDPMRTDIKTIAETLHDNGYHTGIIGKWHLTGYSLSGAKSQILPSERGFQEMIISENRYIGNGSYFHPYHFNESVVKILPEEKEFLIDRMNYEAVEFIKRNKEKPFFLYLSHYAVHNGLMGPPETVDHFRVKPKSGISAPSENNPENDPYKKFPADYRGKPNNPHLAAQLKHIDTGVGEILQCLRDNDLLNNTLVIFTSDNGGATGVTTNTPLRGGKTSMYEGGNRIPMIFYGYGTDSAPKIIDQRIISMDFFPTFCELTHTNMPEQICDGVSILPLFNNKEIEEREFHWYYPPCVKESDNSRNIEASIISGKYKLIERYTYNGCQLSVIEQELFDLSTDPYEKNNLSTKNIETTRILNRKLKIWREEIEKGENKSVNQIIYVSPQGTGPGNTWENASNLEQAITLAHSIPNHEIWLKAGTYNLSAPINLDNTFIFGGFKGNETRSTDRNWDKNRVVIECKDRISPFRSTTGNNRPGGRDAYIPCIIDGVIIQNAINPPEENGGAMILSNGAFVRNCIFRNNATRNGRNGAAIHCNSGHCIIENSLFINNTSDGNGGAIQIGTGTTATVRNCTFANNSAVKPGGAIGTATNKSNLTLINSILYNNMYGKKYNSYGQNTDINGGGTIISTHSAVESNSKKFMDGDDTDHMYLNRSKNPSFLSPSSIIGKGSTHDEIETIYTAIYMLAPGSPCIDTGSDYEALDILFDLQHQDRIQGKAVDMGVYETQSLTNNIYTEISNHIKVFVVENEIYISGAIKGETLHLYNLQGILIDAITVKNDKDYTIFQLRERGIYIVTIGKDTIKVRF
;
A
#
# COMPACT_ATOMS: atom_id res chain seq x y z
N MET A 1 37.22 72.32 12.31
CA MET A 1 36.21 72.59 13.35
C MET A 1 34.88 72.87 12.68
N LYS A 2 33.85 72.04 12.92
CA LYS A 2 32.43 72.41 12.82
C LYS A 2 31.54 71.24 13.28
N LYS A 3 30.88 71.44 14.41
CA LYS A 3 29.58 70.88 14.87
C LYS A 3 28.69 72.13 15.03
N GLN A 4 27.37 72.17 14.97
CA GLN A 4 26.25 71.24 14.86
C GLN A 4 25.03 72.17 14.75
N THR A 5 23.98 71.86 13.99
CA THR A 5 22.58 72.15 14.42
C THR A 5 21.61 71.27 13.65
N LEU A 6 20.65 70.70 14.39
CA LEU A 6 19.61 69.75 13.99
C LEU A 6 18.34 70.53 13.58
N LEU A 7 17.62 70.07 12.54
CA LEU A 7 16.27 70.54 12.20
C LEU A 7 15.31 69.36 12.23
N THR A 8 14.28 69.43 13.06
CA THR A 8 13.13 68.52 13.09
C THR A 8 12.04 69.03 12.14
N SER A 9 11.52 68.13 11.31
CA SER A 9 10.41 68.38 10.37
C SER A 9 9.14 67.70 10.89
N THR A 10 8.02 68.41 10.83
CA THR A 10 6.67 67.88 11.09
C THR A 10 5.93 67.82 9.75
N LEU A 11 5.52 66.63 9.32
CA LEU A 11 4.58 66.46 8.20
C LEU A 11 3.44 65.54 8.66
N LEU A 12 2.20 66.05 8.58
CA LEU A 12 0.97 65.30 8.80
C LEU A 12 0.81 64.19 7.76
N LEU A 13 0.53 62.96 8.21
CA LEU A 13 0.08 61.85 7.40
C LEU A 13 -1.32 61.44 7.87
N ILE A 14 -2.29 61.61 6.97
CA ILE A 14 -3.66 61.15 7.09
C ILE A 14 -3.64 59.62 7.06
N SER A 15 -3.93 58.98 8.19
CA SER A 15 -4.09 57.54 8.29
C SER A 15 -5.47 57.13 7.75
N SER A 16 -5.51 56.60 6.53
CA SER A 16 -6.60 55.74 6.11
C SER A 16 -6.53 54.45 6.92
N ILE A 17 -7.33 54.37 7.98
CA ILE A 17 -7.57 53.11 8.69
C ILE A 17 -8.37 52.23 7.73
N ALA A 18 -7.65 51.41 6.95
CA ALA A 18 -8.25 50.23 6.35
C ALA A 18 -8.64 49.33 7.52
N GLN A 19 -9.94 49.31 7.82
CA GLN A 19 -10.51 48.40 8.79
C GLN A 19 -10.30 46.99 8.23
N THR A 20 -9.24 46.32 8.67
CA THR A 20 -9.03 44.89 8.42
C THR A 20 -10.27 44.19 8.96
N LYS A 21 -11.12 43.70 8.06
CA LYS A 21 -12.29 42.90 8.41
C LYS A 21 -11.74 41.65 9.09
N GLU A 22 -11.85 41.62 10.42
CA GLU A 22 -11.43 40.47 11.22
C GLU A 22 -12.13 39.24 10.63
N GLU A 23 -11.34 38.30 10.14
CA GLU A 23 -11.86 37.11 9.47
C GLU A 23 -12.63 36.30 10.51
N LYS A 24 -13.96 36.31 10.40
CA LYS A 24 -14.83 35.66 11.39
C LYS A 24 -14.52 34.17 11.37
N ARG A 25 -14.12 33.65 12.54
CA ARG A 25 -13.93 32.23 12.73
C ARG A 25 -15.26 31.49 12.49
N PRO A 26 -15.29 30.41 11.68
CA PRO A 26 -16.53 29.76 11.32
C PRO A 26 -17.08 28.91 12.46
N ASN A 27 -18.41 28.80 12.55
CA ASN A 27 -19.06 27.82 13.40
C ASN A 27 -18.97 26.43 12.77
N ILE A 28 -19.05 25.39 13.59
CA ILE A 28 -19.08 24.00 13.13
C ILE A 28 -20.31 23.31 13.72
N ILE A 29 -21.13 22.71 12.87
CA ILE A 29 -22.20 21.79 13.27
C ILE A 29 -21.88 20.43 12.67
N PHE A 30 -21.56 19.47 13.52
CA PHE A 30 -21.28 18.10 13.15
C PHE A 30 -22.45 17.20 13.53
N ILE A 31 -23.23 16.79 12.54
CA ILE A 31 -24.41 15.95 12.68
C ILE A 31 -24.03 14.51 12.34
N MET A 32 -24.26 13.60 13.28
CA MET A 32 -23.86 12.20 13.13
C MET A 32 -25.01 11.26 13.47
N ALA A 33 -25.38 10.41 12.51
CA ALA A 33 -26.30 9.29 12.72
C ALA A 33 -25.53 8.04 13.18
N ASP A 34 -26.13 7.25 14.06
CA ASP A 34 -25.59 6.00 14.60
C ASP A 34 -25.96 4.82 13.68
N ASP A 35 -24.98 4.00 13.27
CA ASP A 35 -25.20 2.80 12.45
C ASP A 35 -25.92 3.02 11.10
N LEU A 36 -25.75 4.20 10.50
CA LEU A 36 -26.39 4.53 9.22
C LEU A 36 -25.61 3.91 8.06
N GLY A 37 -26.30 3.04 7.29
CA GLY A 37 -25.70 2.42 6.12
C GLY A 37 -25.43 3.42 4.98
N TYR A 38 -24.38 3.16 4.21
CA TYR A 38 -23.93 4.02 3.10
C TYR A 38 -25.05 4.37 2.11
N ALA A 39 -25.94 3.42 1.83
CA ALA A 39 -26.95 3.53 0.79
C ALA A 39 -28.36 3.87 1.33
N GLU A 40 -28.45 4.49 2.52
CA GLU A 40 -29.74 4.83 3.13
C GLU A 40 -30.30 6.20 2.71
N LEU A 41 -29.46 7.10 2.20
CA LEU A 41 -29.89 8.43 1.77
C LEU A 41 -30.20 8.48 0.27
N GLY A 42 -31.11 9.37 -0.14
CA GLY A 42 -31.48 9.56 -1.55
C GLY A 42 -30.29 9.95 -2.43
N CYS A 43 -29.44 10.87 -1.96
CA CYS A 43 -28.20 11.29 -2.61
C CYS A 43 -27.12 10.19 -2.68
N TYR A 44 -27.32 9.04 -2.02
CA TYR A 44 -26.50 7.83 -2.15
C TYR A 44 -27.25 6.67 -2.84
N GLY A 45 -28.41 6.95 -3.44
CA GLY A 45 -29.13 6.04 -4.33
C GLY A 45 -30.35 5.34 -3.70
N ASN A 46 -30.69 5.63 -2.44
CA ASN A 46 -31.92 5.10 -1.85
C ASN A 46 -33.15 5.70 -2.55
N LYS A 47 -34.20 4.89 -2.73
CA LYS A 47 -35.47 5.32 -3.36
C LYS A 47 -36.69 5.14 -2.46
N PHE A 48 -36.50 4.55 -1.29
CA PHE A 48 -37.57 4.27 -0.34
C PHE A 48 -37.59 5.29 0.79
N ASN A 49 -36.46 5.54 1.43
CA ASN A 49 -36.31 6.58 2.44
C ASN A 49 -36.43 7.95 1.77
N GLU A 50 -37.00 8.91 2.50
CA GLU A 50 -37.20 10.28 2.01
C GLU A 50 -36.32 11.23 2.81
N THR A 51 -35.20 11.67 2.20
CA THR A 51 -34.23 12.59 2.79
C THR A 51 -34.00 13.84 1.93
N PRO A 52 -35.06 14.55 1.51
CA PRO A 52 -34.94 15.65 0.54
C PRO A 52 -34.04 16.81 1.01
N VAL A 53 -33.96 17.10 2.31
CA VAL A 53 -33.09 18.17 2.80
C VAL A 53 -31.63 17.77 2.68
N LEU A 54 -31.27 16.56 3.10
CA LEU A 54 -29.92 16.02 2.96
C LEU A 54 -29.53 15.86 1.48
N ASP A 55 -30.49 15.48 0.63
CA ASP A 55 -30.27 15.37 -0.81
C ASP A 55 -29.97 16.74 -1.43
N GLN A 56 -30.72 17.77 -1.04
CA GLN A 56 -30.47 19.15 -1.45
C GLN A 56 -29.14 19.69 -0.88
N MET A 57 -28.84 19.37 0.38
CA MET A 57 -27.58 19.72 1.04
C MET A 57 -26.37 19.13 0.27
N ALA A 58 -26.49 17.90 -0.22
CA ALA A 58 -25.48 17.25 -1.04
C ALA A 58 -25.38 17.83 -2.47
N ALA A 59 -26.50 18.27 -3.04
CA ALA A 59 -26.53 18.90 -4.37
C ALA A 59 -25.92 20.31 -4.36
N ASP A 60 -26.21 21.09 -3.32
CA ASP A 60 -25.76 22.48 -3.20
C ASP A 60 -24.39 22.59 -2.51
N GLY A 61 -24.02 21.61 -1.69
CA GLY A 61 -22.75 21.57 -0.96
C GLY A 61 -21.73 20.63 -1.60
N VAL A 62 -21.13 19.77 -0.77
CA VAL A 62 -20.10 18.80 -1.15
C VAL A 62 -20.49 17.41 -0.66
N ARG A 63 -20.45 16.42 -1.55
CA ARG A 63 -20.70 15.00 -1.23
C ARG A 63 -19.42 14.18 -1.40
N PHE A 64 -19.00 13.48 -0.36
CA PHE A 64 -17.85 12.58 -0.41
C PHE A 64 -18.27 11.16 -0.78
N THR A 65 -17.67 10.57 -1.81
CA THR A 65 -18.05 9.20 -2.18
C THR A 65 -17.28 8.14 -1.42
N HIS A 66 -16.04 8.41 -0.98
CA HIS A 66 -15.13 7.45 -0.33
C HIS A 66 -14.76 7.83 1.12
N ALA A 67 -15.70 8.42 1.86
CA ALA A 67 -15.50 8.67 3.29
C ALA A 67 -15.51 7.36 4.09
N GLN A 68 -14.50 7.17 4.94
CA GLN A 68 -14.32 5.99 5.78
C GLN A 68 -14.46 6.33 7.26
N THR A 69 -14.88 5.34 8.02
CA THR A 69 -14.83 5.33 9.47
C THR A 69 -13.47 4.83 9.98
N ALA A 70 -13.05 5.27 11.17
CA ALA A 70 -11.81 4.79 11.80
C ALA A 70 -11.92 3.36 12.36
N ALA A 71 -13.14 2.87 12.55
CA ALA A 71 -13.45 1.50 12.94
C ALA A 71 -14.88 1.14 12.54
N SER A 72 -15.16 -0.13 12.27
CA SER A 72 -16.52 -0.60 11.94
C SER A 72 -17.46 -0.67 13.16
N LEU A 73 -17.25 0.20 14.16
CA LEU A 73 -17.91 0.25 15.47
C LEU A 73 -17.99 1.65 16.06
N SER A 74 -19.02 1.86 16.89
CA SER A 74 -19.41 3.17 17.42
C SER A 74 -18.35 3.82 18.32
N SER A 75 -18.07 3.29 19.52
CA SER A 75 -17.13 3.93 20.47
C SER A 75 -15.73 4.13 19.90
N PRO A 76 -15.12 3.13 19.22
CA PRO A 76 -13.80 3.31 18.60
C PRO A 76 -13.75 4.48 17.61
N THR A 77 -14.76 4.62 16.74
CA THR A 77 -14.79 5.75 15.79
C THR A 77 -15.05 7.08 16.46
N ARG A 78 -15.96 7.13 17.44
CA ARG A 78 -16.22 8.35 18.21
C ARG A 78 -14.95 8.82 18.93
N ALA A 79 -14.18 7.89 19.50
CA ALA A 79 -12.89 8.19 20.12
C ALA A 79 -11.89 8.75 19.09
N ALA A 80 -11.79 8.13 17.91
CA ALA A 80 -10.90 8.55 16.85
C ALA A 80 -11.26 9.94 16.29
N LEU A 81 -12.55 10.21 16.07
CA LEU A 81 -13.07 11.53 15.69
C LEU A 81 -12.67 12.59 16.72
N MET A 82 -12.85 12.28 18.00
CA MET A 82 -12.60 13.24 19.08
C MET A 82 -11.12 13.53 19.30
N THR A 83 -10.22 12.61 18.98
CA THR A 83 -8.79 12.72 19.35
C THR A 83 -7.84 12.84 18.16
N GLY A 84 -8.32 12.55 16.95
CA GLY A 84 -7.50 12.49 15.74
C GLY A 84 -6.54 11.30 15.70
N GLN A 85 -6.78 10.24 16.49
CA GLN A 85 -5.91 9.07 16.59
C GLN A 85 -6.62 7.78 16.20
N TYR A 86 -5.86 6.77 15.79
CA TYR A 86 -6.40 5.44 15.57
C TYR A 86 -6.92 4.82 16.88
N PRO A 87 -8.04 4.06 16.86
CA PRO A 87 -8.71 3.60 18.09
C PRO A 87 -7.85 2.74 19.03
N TYR A 88 -6.95 1.93 18.46
CA TYR A 88 -6.06 1.08 19.25
C TYR A 88 -5.09 1.90 20.12
N ARG A 89 -4.56 3.03 19.59
CA ARG A 89 -3.67 3.93 20.33
C ARG A 89 -4.37 4.57 21.53
N ILE A 90 -5.65 4.86 21.38
CA ILE A 90 -6.51 5.44 22.42
C ILE A 90 -6.84 4.38 23.49
N GLY A 91 -6.84 3.09 23.12
CA GLY A 91 -7.28 1.98 23.96
C GLY A 91 -8.79 1.69 23.87
N VAL A 92 -9.49 2.30 22.91
CA VAL A 92 -10.93 2.08 22.66
C VAL A 92 -11.07 1.26 21.38
N VAL A 93 -10.90 -0.06 21.50
CA VAL A 93 -10.85 -0.98 20.34
C VAL A 93 -12.16 -1.70 20.03
N ASP A 94 -13.12 -1.64 20.96
CA ASP A 94 -14.44 -2.22 20.84
C ASP A 94 -15.47 -1.24 21.42
N TYR A 95 -16.76 -1.48 21.18
CA TYR A 95 -17.80 -0.63 21.77
C TYR A 95 -17.80 -0.75 23.30
N LEU A 96 -17.94 0.39 23.99
CA LEU A 96 -17.96 0.42 25.45
C LEU A 96 -19.27 -0.20 25.97
N ARG A 97 -19.14 -1.20 26.86
CA ARG A 97 -20.24 -1.90 27.53
C ARG A 97 -20.58 -1.18 28.84
N GLY A 98 -21.68 -1.59 29.50
CA GLY A 98 -22.12 -0.96 30.75
C GLY A 98 -21.06 -0.96 31.87
N ASN A 99 -20.15 -1.92 31.87
CA ASN A 99 -19.06 -2.05 32.84
C ASN A 99 -17.68 -1.63 32.30
N SER A 100 -17.62 -1.05 31.09
CA SER A 100 -16.36 -0.56 30.52
C SER A 100 -15.90 0.72 31.20
N ASP A 101 -14.58 0.90 31.28
CA ASP A 101 -13.98 2.16 31.71
C ASP A 101 -14.15 3.24 30.62
N PRO A 102 -14.23 4.53 30.99
CA PRO A 102 -14.33 5.64 30.05
C PRO A 102 -13.08 5.77 29.16
N MET A 103 -13.21 6.51 28.05
CA MET A 103 -12.05 6.94 27.28
C MET A 103 -11.10 7.74 28.19
N ARG A 104 -9.80 7.41 28.13
CA ARG A 104 -8.74 8.09 28.88
C ARG A 104 -8.76 9.61 28.71
N THR A 105 -8.32 10.33 29.74
CA THR A 105 -8.46 11.80 29.85
C THR A 105 -7.16 12.57 29.57
N ASP A 106 -6.03 11.88 29.42
CA ASP A 106 -4.74 12.48 29.10
C ASP A 106 -4.56 12.79 27.60
N ILE A 107 -5.51 12.37 26.76
CA ILE A 107 -5.59 12.76 25.35
C ILE A 107 -6.63 13.86 25.21
N LYS A 108 -6.24 15.04 24.70
CA LYS A 108 -7.18 16.13 24.47
C LYS A 108 -8.11 15.79 23.32
N THR A 109 -9.38 16.10 23.53
CA THR A 109 -10.41 16.02 22.50
C THR A 109 -10.45 17.29 21.65
N ILE A 110 -11.11 17.22 20.50
CA ILE A 110 -11.36 18.39 19.65
C ILE A 110 -12.25 19.41 20.35
N ALA A 111 -13.18 18.96 21.19
CA ALA A 111 -14.01 19.84 22.01
C ALA A 111 -13.16 20.62 23.03
N GLU A 112 -12.27 19.96 23.78
CA GLU A 112 -11.31 20.63 24.67
C GLU A 112 -10.42 21.60 23.90
N THR A 113 -9.92 21.17 22.74
CA THR A 113 -9.01 21.96 21.89
C THR A 113 -9.69 23.24 21.39
N LEU A 114 -10.94 23.15 20.91
CA LEU A 114 -11.71 24.31 20.45
C LEU A 114 -12.16 25.20 21.62
N HIS A 115 -12.60 24.60 22.73
CA HIS A 115 -12.99 25.32 23.94
C HIS A 115 -11.84 26.19 24.47
N ASP A 116 -10.64 25.61 24.61
CA ASP A 116 -9.42 26.31 25.03
C ASP A 116 -9.06 27.49 24.09
N ASN A 117 -9.59 27.48 22.86
CA ASN A 117 -9.37 28.51 21.83
C ASN A 117 -10.57 29.43 21.60
N GLY A 118 -11.50 29.47 22.56
CA GLY A 118 -12.57 30.48 22.62
C GLY A 118 -13.86 30.08 21.91
N TYR A 119 -14.01 28.82 21.49
CA TYR A 119 -15.28 28.31 20.99
C TYR A 119 -16.22 27.97 22.15
N HIS A 120 -17.51 28.15 21.90
CA HIS A 120 -18.55 27.53 22.74
C HIS A 120 -18.90 26.14 22.21
N THR A 121 -18.76 25.11 23.02
CA THR A 121 -18.89 23.72 22.61
C THR A 121 -20.13 23.08 23.22
N GLY A 122 -20.92 22.40 22.39
CA GLY A 122 -22.13 21.69 22.79
C GLY A 122 -22.17 20.29 22.24
N ILE A 123 -22.67 19.34 23.03
CA ILE A 123 -23.06 18.01 22.58
C ILE A 123 -24.54 17.79 22.85
N ILE A 124 -25.24 17.25 21.85
CA ILE A 124 -26.62 16.82 21.96
C ILE A 124 -26.70 15.34 21.59
N GLY A 125 -27.07 14.50 22.55
CA GLY A 125 -27.26 13.06 22.34
C GLY A 125 -26.04 12.19 22.66
N LYS A 126 -25.85 11.13 21.87
CA LYS A 126 -24.98 9.98 22.14
C LYS A 126 -23.51 10.37 22.23
N TRP A 127 -22.87 10.06 23.35
CA TRP A 127 -21.43 10.22 23.56
C TRP A 127 -20.66 8.92 23.35
N HIS A 128 -21.06 7.87 24.04
CA HIS A 128 -20.55 6.49 24.03
C HIS A 128 -19.05 6.34 24.31
N LEU A 129 -18.46 7.33 25.00
CA LEU A 129 -17.07 7.35 25.47
C LEU A 129 -16.97 7.53 26.99
N THR A 130 -18.10 7.42 27.69
CA THR A 130 -18.17 7.44 29.16
C THR A 130 -18.17 6.03 29.73
N GLY A 131 -17.78 5.92 31.00
CA GLY A 131 -18.07 4.73 31.81
C GLY A 131 -19.41 4.92 32.50
N TYR A 132 -20.24 3.88 32.52
CA TYR A 132 -21.59 3.94 33.06
C TYR A 132 -21.59 3.50 34.52
N SER A 133 -21.38 4.43 35.47
CA SER A 133 -21.30 4.08 36.91
C SER A 133 -22.57 3.39 37.40
N LEU A 134 -23.73 3.83 36.91
CA LEU A 134 -25.05 3.22 37.15
C LEU A 134 -25.24 1.84 36.50
N SER A 135 -24.29 1.41 35.67
CA SER A 135 -24.27 0.10 34.99
C SER A 135 -23.01 -0.72 35.34
N GLY A 136 -22.29 -0.34 36.40
CA GLY A 136 -21.19 -1.11 36.98
C GLY A 136 -19.78 -0.75 36.49
N ALA A 137 -19.61 0.36 35.76
CA ALA A 137 -18.28 0.89 35.46
C ALA A 137 -17.59 1.46 36.72
N LYS A 138 -16.26 1.38 36.78
CA LYS A 138 -15.48 1.85 37.94
C LYS A 138 -15.40 3.37 38.04
N SER A 139 -15.43 4.05 36.89
CA SER A 139 -15.40 5.50 36.79
C SER A 139 -16.36 5.95 35.69
N GLN A 140 -16.75 7.21 35.77
CA GLN A 140 -17.61 7.88 34.80
C GLN A 140 -17.00 9.23 34.49
N ILE A 141 -16.83 9.52 33.20
CA ILE A 141 -16.32 10.80 32.70
C ILE A 141 -17.32 11.29 31.68
N LEU A 142 -18.03 12.37 32.01
CA LEU A 142 -19.09 12.92 31.18
C LEU A 142 -18.52 13.80 30.05
N PRO A 143 -19.30 14.07 28.98
CA PRO A 143 -18.91 15.03 27.97
C PRO A 143 -18.54 16.41 28.52
N SER A 144 -19.20 16.84 29.60
CA SER A 144 -18.91 18.10 30.28
C SER A 144 -17.50 18.19 30.88
N GLU A 145 -16.89 17.04 31.14
CA GLU A 145 -15.51 16.93 31.63
C GLU A 145 -14.51 16.75 30.48
N ARG A 146 -15.01 16.71 29.23
CA ARG A 146 -14.24 16.50 27.99
C ARG A 146 -14.48 17.65 27.01
N GLY A 147 -14.54 18.86 27.56
CA GLY A 147 -14.53 20.09 26.78
C GLY A 147 -15.85 20.50 26.15
N PHE A 148 -16.98 19.84 26.47
CA PHE A 148 -18.32 20.30 26.07
C PHE A 148 -18.96 21.16 27.18
N GLN A 149 -19.20 22.44 26.93
CA GLN A 149 -19.81 23.33 27.92
C GLN A 149 -21.31 23.09 28.09
N GLU A 150 -22.00 22.67 27.03
CA GLU A 150 -23.39 22.22 27.07
C GLU A 150 -23.47 20.72 26.77
N MET A 151 -24.00 19.95 27.71
CA MET A 151 -24.29 18.52 27.55
C MET A 151 -25.81 18.32 27.65
N ILE A 152 -26.45 18.00 26.52
CA ILE A 152 -27.91 17.91 26.43
C ILE A 152 -28.31 16.50 25.96
N ILE A 153 -29.17 15.81 26.71
CA ILE A 153 -29.73 14.48 26.37
C ILE A 153 -28.65 13.39 26.15
N SER A 154 -27.46 13.60 26.71
CA SER A 154 -26.43 12.56 26.73
C SER A 154 -26.69 11.51 27.80
N GLU A 155 -26.18 10.31 27.59
CA GLU A 155 -26.33 9.17 28.47
C GLU A 155 -25.70 9.35 29.86
N ASN A 156 -26.30 8.71 30.87
CA ASN A 156 -25.66 8.39 32.15
C ASN A 156 -25.82 6.91 32.55
N ARG A 157 -26.53 6.13 31.71
CA ARG A 157 -26.69 4.68 31.79
C ARG A 157 -26.39 4.05 30.43
N TYR A 158 -26.11 2.75 30.45
CA TYR A 158 -25.78 2.01 29.22
C TYR A 158 -26.88 2.15 28.15
N ILE A 159 -26.46 2.43 26.92
CA ILE A 159 -27.33 2.89 25.83
C ILE A 159 -28.06 1.78 25.05
N GLY A 160 -27.70 0.51 25.24
CA GLY A 160 -28.23 -0.58 24.42
C GLY A 160 -29.71 -0.92 24.67
N ASN A 161 -30.42 -1.32 23.60
CA ASN A 161 -31.77 -1.92 23.61
C ASN A 161 -32.84 -1.10 24.36
N GLY A 162 -32.97 0.19 24.10
CA GLY A 162 -34.04 0.97 24.71
C GLY A 162 -34.81 1.89 23.77
N SER A 163 -35.53 2.84 24.37
CA SER A 163 -36.66 3.52 23.75
C SER A 163 -36.26 4.84 23.09
N TYR A 164 -36.82 5.12 21.91
CA TYR A 164 -36.75 6.44 21.28
C TYR A 164 -37.88 7.38 21.74
N PHE A 165 -38.73 6.93 22.66
CA PHE A 165 -39.78 7.76 23.28
C PHE A 165 -39.51 7.96 24.77
N HIS A 166 -39.77 9.17 25.26
CA HIS A 166 -39.64 9.52 26.67
C HIS A 166 -40.55 8.62 27.56
N PRO A 167 -40.08 8.14 28.73
CA PRO A 167 -38.76 8.39 29.32
C PRO A 167 -37.63 7.62 28.62
N TYR A 168 -36.49 8.29 28.41
CA TYR A 168 -35.34 7.70 27.73
C TYR A 168 -34.55 6.81 28.69
N HIS A 169 -34.33 5.54 28.34
CA HIS A 169 -33.72 4.54 29.24
C HIS A 169 -32.26 4.83 29.60
N PHE A 170 -31.52 5.48 28.70
CA PHE A 170 -30.12 5.83 28.90
C PHE A 170 -29.94 7.04 29.83
N ASN A 171 -31.01 7.79 30.09
CA ASN A 171 -31.02 8.92 31.01
C ASN A 171 -32.47 9.29 31.41
N GLU A 172 -32.96 8.68 32.49
CA GLU A 172 -34.30 8.93 33.04
C GLU A 172 -34.46 10.33 33.66
N SER A 173 -33.36 11.07 33.85
CA SER A 173 -33.38 12.43 34.41
C SER A 173 -33.73 13.49 33.37
N VAL A 174 -33.78 13.14 32.08
CA VAL A 174 -34.19 14.06 31.02
C VAL A 174 -35.69 14.33 31.14
N VAL A 175 -36.04 15.58 31.41
CA VAL A 175 -37.44 16.01 31.53
C VAL A 175 -38.03 16.24 30.13
N LYS A 176 -39.21 15.68 29.87
CA LYS A 176 -40.03 15.99 28.69
C LYS A 176 -40.37 17.49 28.64
N ILE A 177 -40.17 18.13 27.49
CA ILE A 177 -40.53 19.54 27.26
C ILE A 177 -41.43 19.73 26.04
N LEU A 178 -41.45 18.77 25.10
CA LEU A 178 -42.31 18.87 23.92
C LEU A 178 -43.77 18.50 24.26
N PRO A 179 -44.75 19.06 23.53
CA PRO A 179 -46.17 18.95 23.87
C PRO A 179 -46.78 17.56 23.64
N GLU A 180 -46.14 16.71 22.83
CA GLU A 180 -46.62 15.37 22.48
C GLU A 180 -46.73 14.49 23.74
N GLU A 181 -47.73 13.61 23.78
CA GLU A 181 -47.95 12.71 24.92
C GLU A 181 -46.69 11.90 25.25
N LYS A 182 -46.04 11.36 24.21
CA LYS A 182 -44.72 10.72 24.26
C LYS A 182 -43.75 11.43 23.34
N GLU A 183 -42.85 12.21 23.95
CA GLU A 183 -41.79 12.95 23.25
C GLU A 183 -40.87 11.99 22.48
N PHE A 184 -40.69 12.24 21.18
CA PHE A 184 -39.81 11.46 20.33
C PHE A 184 -38.39 12.03 20.37
N LEU A 185 -37.40 11.16 20.61
CA LEU A 185 -36.03 11.53 20.90
C LEU A 185 -35.39 12.35 19.77
N ILE A 186 -35.63 11.99 18.52
CA ILE A 186 -35.04 12.68 17.36
C ILE A 186 -35.55 14.14 17.30
N ASP A 187 -36.86 14.33 17.44
CA ASP A 187 -37.47 15.67 17.43
C ASP A 187 -37.00 16.51 18.60
N ARG A 188 -36.87 15.90 19.78
CA ARG A 188 -36.30 16.58 20.93
C ARG A 188 -34.86 17.01 20.69
N MET A 189 -34.03 16.17 20.09
CA MET A 189 -32.64 16.52 19.77
C MET A 189 -32.55 17.63 18.72
N ASN A 190 -33.43 17.61 17.71
CA ASN A 190 -33.53 18.66 16.69
C ASN A 190 -33.90 20.00 17.32
N TYR A 191 -34.91 20.01 18.18
CA TYR A 191 -35.34 21.19 18.93
C TYR A 191 -34.17 21.78 19.74
N GLU A 192 -33.46 20.96 20.51
CA GLU A 192 -32.33 21.42 21.32
C GLU A 192 -31.18 21.97 20.46
N ALA A 193 -30.96 21.44 19.25
CA ALA A 193 -29.95 21.94 18.31
C ALA A 193 -30.30 23.35 17.81
N VAL A 194 -31.55 23.58 17.43
CA VAL A 194 -32.06 24.91 17.05
C VAL A 194 -31.92 25.89 18.21
N GLU A 195 -32.30 25.49 19.43
CA GLU A 195 -32.20 26.34 20.61
C GLU A 195 -30.74 26.62 21.02
N PHE A 196 -29.83 25.64 20.87
CA PHE A 196 -28.39 25.85 21.07
C PHE A 196 -27.84 26.95 20.16
N ILE A 197 -28.19 26.92 18.86
CA ILE A 197 -27.76 27.93 17.89
C ILE A 197 -28.28 29.32 18.30
N LYS A 198 -29.56 29.43 18.66
CA LYS A 198 -30.16 30.70 19.09
C LYS A 198 -29.47 31.30 20.31
N ARG A 199 -29.09 30.46 21.29
CA ARG A 199 -28.40 30.91 22.52
C ARG A 199 -26.95 31.32 22.26
N ASN A 200 -26.28 30.69 21.28
CA ASN A 200 -24.83 30.81 21.09
C ASN A 200 -24.40 31.61 19.85
N LYS A 201 -25.34 32.19 19.10
CA LYS A 201 -25.08 32.92 17.84
C LYS A 201 -24.08 34.09 17.89
N GLU A 202 -23.80 34.63 19.07
CA GLU A 202 -22.90 35.77 19.26
C GLU A 202 -21.41 35.37 19.38
N LYS A 203 -21.11 34.07 19.48
CA LYS A 203 -19.74 33.53 19.61
C LYS A 203 -19.53 32.38 18.62
N PRO A 204 -18.28 32.11 18.19
CA PRO A 204 -18.00 30.92 17.41
C PRO A 204 -18.34 29.67 18.25
N PHE A 205 -19.04 28.70 17.65
CA PHE A 205 -19.46 27.49 18.35
C PHE A 205 -19.13 26.21 17.60
N PHE A 206 -18.98 25.13 18.36
CA PHE A 206 -18.92 23.76 17.87
C PHE A 206 -20.07 22.96 18.46
N LEU A 207 -21.02 22.55 17.62
CA LEU A 207 -22.13 21.70 18.01
C LEU A 207 -21.90 20.28 17.47
N TYR A 208 -21.78 19.32 18.37
CA TYR A 208 -21.80 17.89 18.04
C TYR A 208 -23.21 17.33 18.27
N LEU A 209 -24.02 17.28 17.21
CA LEU A 209 -25.35 16.69 17.22
C LEU A 209 -25.24 15.20 16.88
N SER A 210 -25.24 14.37 17.90
CA SER A 210 -24.88 12.96 17.81
C SER A 210 -26.10 12.09 18.10
N HIS A 211 -26.86 11.75 17.05
CA HIS A 211 -28.09 10.97 17.19
C HIS A 211 -27.82 9.56 17.75
N TYR A 212 -28.78 9.06 18.53
CA TYR A 212 -28.88 7.63 18.85
C TYR A 212 -29.50 6.84 17.69
N ALA A 213 -30.29 7.50 16.85
CA ALA A 213 -30.84 6.92 15.64
C ALA A 213 -29.73 6.82 14.58
N VAL A 214 -29.68 5.75 13.79
CA VAL A 214 -30.71 4.71 13.57
C VAL A 214 -30.34 3.37 14.19
N HIS A 215 -29.66 3.39 15.34
CA HIS A 215 -29.24 2.18 16.05
C HIS A 215 -30.42 1.24 16.32
N ASN A 216 -30.11 -0.05 16.48
CA ASN A 216 -31.09 -1.12 16.64
C ASN A 216 -32.21 -0.84 17.65
N GLY A 217 -33.36 -1.50 17.49
CA GLY A 217 -34.56 -1.13 18.25
C GLY A 217 -35.34 -0.02 17.55
N LEU A 218 -35.44 -0.08 16.22
CA LEU A 218 -36.06 0.96 15.40
C LEU A 218 -37.49 1.26 15.87
N MET A 219 -37.76 2.54 16.12
CA MET A 219 -39.05 3.06 16.53
C MET A 219 -39.27 4.40 15.84
N GLY A 220 -40.47 4.61 15.31
CA GLY A 220 -40.86 5.85 14.67
C GLY A 220 -42.26 6.24 15.11
N PRO A 221 -42.61 7.54 15.09
CA PRO A 221 -43.97 7.98 15.36
C PRO A 221 -44.98 7.26 14.45
N PRO A 222 -46.15 6.83 14.97
CA PRO A 222 -47.12 6.04 14.21
C PRO A 222 -47.48 6.63 12.84
N GLU A 223 -47.77 7.94 12.81
CA GLU A 223 -48.17 8.65 11.60
C GLU A 223 -47.09 8.56 10.50
N THR A 224 -45.83 8.83 10.85
CA THR A 224 -44.71 8.77 9.92
C THR A 224 -44.43 7.33 9.48
N VAL A 225 -44.56 6.36 10.39
CA VAL A 225 -44.40 4.94 10.06
C VAL A 225 -45.49 4.50 9.08
N ASP A 226 -46.73 4.89 9.30
CA ASP A 226 -47.86 4.56 8.43
C ASP A 226 -47.70 5.16 7.02
N HIS A 227 -47.13 6.38 6.90
CA HIS A 227 -46.74 6.96 5.61
C HIS A 227 -45.78 6.06 4.81
N PHE A 228 -44.75 5.51 5.45
CA PHE A 228 -43.80 4.60 4.77
C PHE A 228 -44.35 3.17 4.60
N ARG A 229 -45.30 2.75 5.44
CA ARG A 229 -45.92 1.42 5.39
C ARG A 229 -46.73 1.22 4.11
N VAL A 230 -47.40 2.27 3.63
CA VAL A 230 -48.23 2.21 2.40
C VAL A 230 -47.43 2.34 1.10
N LYS A 231 -46.12 2.65 1.17
CA LYS A 231 -45.28 2.78 -0.03
C LYS A 231 -45.06 1.42 -0.72
N PRO A 232 -44.95 1.40 -2.07
CA PRO A 232 -44.58 0.18 -2.79
C PRO A 232 -43.25 -0.39 -2.29
N LYS A 233 -43.19 -1.72 -2.15
CA LYS A 233 -42.00 -2.47 -1.65
C LYS A 233 -41.61 -2.15 -0.21
N SER A 234 -42.51 -1.55 0.58
CA SER A 234 -42.33 -1.45 2.03
C SER A 234 -42.10 -2.83 2.65
N GLY A 235 -41.18 -2.92 3.61
CA GLY A 235 -40.91 -4.14 4.35
C GLY A 235 -42.13 -4.61 5.17
N ILE A 236 -42.12 -5.87 5.62
CA ILE A 236 -43.24 -6.41 6.41
C ILE A 236 -43.43 -5.58 7.69
N SER A 237 -44.55 -4.88 7.78
CA SER A 237 -44.95 -4.03 8.89
C SER A 237 -46.49 -4.10 9.01
N ALA A 238 -47.00 -4.70 10.09
CA ALA A 238 -48.47 -4.84 10.28
C ALA A 238 -49.09 -3.49 10.70
N PRO A 239 -50.24 -3.07 10.13
CA PRO A 239 -50.92 -1.82 10.50
C PRO A 239 -51.17 -1.71 12.02
N SER A 240 -50.93 -0.53 12.59
CA SER A 240 -51.13 -0.19 14.01
C SER A 240 -52.59 -0.35 14.43
N GLU A 241 -53.54 0.05 13.56
CA GLU A 241 -54.98 0.05 13.85
C GLU A 241 -55.63 -1.34 13.96
N ASN A 242 -54.96 -2.42 13.53
CA ASN A 242 -55.55 -3.77 13.44
C ASN A 242 -54.85 -4.85 14.30
N ASN A 243 -53.98 -4.47 15.23
CA ASN A 243 -53.29 -5.42 16.11
C ASN A 243 -53.16 -4.90 17.56
N PRO A 244 -53.97 -5.40 18.51
CA PRO A 244 -53.88 -5.03 19.93
C PRO A 244 -52.53 -5.36 20.60
N GLU A 245 -51.68 -6.17 19.97
CA GLU A 245 -50.31 -6.44 20.44
C GLU A 245 -49.28 -5.40 19.96
N ASN A 246 -49.60 -4.54 18.99
CA ASN A 246 -48.77 -3.43 18.48
C ASN A 246 -49.12 -2.10 19.17
N ASP A 247 -48.87 -1.98 20.47
CA ASP A 247 -48.72 -0.64 21.06
C ASP A 247 -47.49 -0.01 20.38
N PRO A 248 -47.63 1.12 19.63
CA PRO A 248 -46.52 1.74 18.90
C PRO A 248 -45.40 2.25 19.82
N TYR A 249 -45.65 2.23 21.12
CA TYR A 249 -44.71 2.59 22.16
C TYR A 249 -44.21 1.38 22.97
N LYS A 250 -44.53 0.15 22.56
CA LYS A 250 -43.88 -1.04 23.11
C LYS A 250 -42.41 -1.05 22.72
N LYS A 251 -41.60 -1.54 23.66
CA LYS A 251 -40.13 -1.61 23.56
C LYS A 251 -39.61 -2.40 22.34
N PHE A 252 -40.46 -3.21 21.68
CA PHE A 252 -40.17 -3.91 20.43
C PHE A 252 -41.47 -4.19 19.64
N PRO A 253 -41.89 -3.34 18.67
CA PRO A 253 -42.99 -3.68 17.76
C PRO A 253 -42.58 -4.87 16.88
N ALA A 254 -43.51 -5.70 16.38
CA ALA A 254 -43.19 -6.99 15.73
C ALA A 254 -42.27 -6.90 14.48
N ASP A 255 -42.07 -5.71 13.93
CA ASP A 255 -41.41 -5.35 12.68
C ASP A 255 -40.15 -4.46 12.83
N TYR A 256 -39.69 -4.19 14.06
CA TYR A 256 -38.51 -3.38 14.38
C TYR A 256 -37.16 -3.90 13.81
N ARG A 257 -37.16 -5.08 13.18
CA ARG A 257 -36.01 -5.71 12.51
C ARG A 257 -36.29 -6.11 11.04
N GLY A 258 -37.38 -5.62 10.45
CA GLY A 258 -37.77 -5.97 9.07
C GLY A 258 -36.72 -5.58 8.02
N LYS A 259 -36.56 -6.42 6.98
CA LYS A 259 -35.67 -6.23 5.81
C LYS A 259 -36.46 -6.15 4.50
N PRO A 260 -35.89 -5.56 3.42
CA PRO A 260 -35.43 -4.16 3.29
C PRO A 260 -36.61 -3.16 3.34
N ASN A 261 -36.34 -1.86 3.21
CA ASN A 261 -37.35 -0.79 3.19
C ASN A 261 -38.19 -0.74 4.48
N ASN A 262 -37.53 -0.68 5.63
CA ASN A 262 -38.19 -0.68 6.93
C ASN A 262 -38.88 0.68 7.20
N PRO A 263 -40.20 0.74 7.43
CA PRO A 263 -40.92 1.98 7.70
C PRO A 263 -40.45 2.74 8.95
N HIS A 264 -40.03 2.03 10.00
CA HIS A 264 -39.51 2.68 11.22
C HIS A 264 -38.15 3.33 10.98
N LEU A 265 -37.26 2.69 10.21
CA LEU A 265 -36.00 3.30 9.78
C LEU A 265 -36.25 4.54 8.94
N ALA A 266 -37.13 4.43 7.93
CA ALA A 266 -37.47 5.53 7.05
C ALA A 266 -38.10 6.70 7.82
N ALA A 267 -38.96 6.42 8.82
CA ALA A 267 -39.48 7.43 9.73
C ALA A 267 -38.37 8.11 10.54
N GLN A 268 -37.45 7.36 11.15
CA GLN A 268 -36.32 7.97 11.88
C GLN A 268 -35.48 8.88 10.98
N LEU A 269 -35.17 8.44 9.76
CA LEU A 269 -34.42 9.25 8.79
C LEU A 269 -35.18 10.49 8.34
N LYS A 270 -36.49 10.40 8.16
CA LYS A 270 -37.35 11.55 7.82
C LYS A 270 -37.31 12.62 8.92
N HIS A 271 -37.32 12.22 10.18
CA HIS A 271 -37.23 13.15 11.30
C HIS A 271 -35.81 13.75 11.47
N ILE A 272 -34.75 12.98 11.20
CA ILE A 272 -33.39 13.53 11.11
C ILE A 272 -33.31 14.58 9.99
N ASP A 273 -33.77 14.24 8.78
CA ASP A 273 -33.78 15.13 7.62
C ASP A 273 -34.56 16.44 7.88
N THR A 274 -35.72 16.32 8.53
CA THR A 274 -36.53 17.48 8.95
C THR A 274 -35.76 18.37 9.93
N GLY A 275 -35.09 17.79 10.93
CA GLY A 275 -34.24 18.52 11.86
C GLY A 275 -33.07 19.24 11.22
N VAL A 276 -32.42 18.61 10.23
CA VAL A 276 -31.40 19.30 9.42
C VAL A 276 -32.01 20.51 8.73
N GLY A 277 -33.22 20.40 8.20
CA GLY A 277 -33.96 21.51 7.58
C GLY A 277 -34.20 22.66 8.56
N GLU A 278 -34.64 22.35 9.78
CA GLU A 278 -34.87 23.33 10.85
C GLU A 278 -33.57 24.03 11.27
N ILE A 279 -32.47 23.28 11.39
CA ILE A 279 -31.13 23.83 11.68
C ILE A 279 -30.70 24.79 10.57
N LEU A 280 -30.79 24.37 9.30
CA LEU A 280 -30.42 25.21 8.16
C LEU A 280 -31.28 26.47 8.09
N GLN A 281 -32.58 26.37 8.37
CA GLN A 281 -33.47 27.53 8.43
C GLN A 281 -33.10 28.46 9.58
N CYS A 282 -32.84 27.94 10.78
CA CYS A 282 -32.38 28.73 11.93
C CYS A 282 -31.08 29.49 11.63
N LEU A 283 -30.13 28.85 10.93
CA LEU A 283 -28.90 29.49 10.48
C LEU A 283 -29.16 30.61 9.48
N ARG A 284 -30.12 30.46 8.55
CA ARG A 284 -30.51 31.51 7.61
C ARG A 284 -31.18 32.67 8.34
N ASP A 285 -32.12 32.38 9.22
CA ASP A 285 -32.88 33.39 9.99
C ASP A 285 -32.00 34.24 10.93
N ASN A 286 -30.81 33.74 11.28
CA ASN A 286 -29.83 34.43 12.11
C ASN A 286 -28.57 34.89 11.34
N ASP A 287 -28.57 34.86 10.00
CA ASP A 287 -27.43 35.25 9.16
C ASP A 287 -26.11 34.49 9.46
N LEU A 288 -26.23 33.25 9.95
CA LEU A 288 -25.10 32.40 10.34
C LEU A 288 -24.68 31.40 9.27
N LEU A 289 -25.53 31.10 8.28
CA LEU A 289 -25.28 30.01 7.33
C LEU A 289 -23.95 30.18 6.57
N ASN A 290 -23.67 31.38 6.09
CA ASN A 290 -22.43 31.68 5.37
C ASN A 290 -21.18 31.69 6.25
N ASN A 291 -21.33 31.56 7.58
CA ASN A 291 -20.25 31.45 8.57
C ASN A 291 -20.32 30.14 9.35
N THR A 292 -21.07 29.13 8.87
CA THR A 292 -21.23 27.85 9.57
C THR A 292 -20.97 26.71 8.60
N LEU A 293 -20.06 25.81 8.96
CA LEU A 293 -19.87 24.54 8.27
C LEU A 293 -20.79 23.49 8.91
N VAL A 294 -21.74 22.98 8.13
CA VAL A 294 -22.66 21.92 8.54
C VAL A 294 -22.21 20.62 7.88
N ILE A 295 -22.03 19.57 8.69
CA ILE A 295 -21.54 18.27 8.26
C ILE A 295 -22.55 17.20 8.67
N PHE A 296 -22.94 16.33 7.75
CA PHE A 296 -23.77 15.16 8.03
C PHE A 296 -22.99 13.87 7.72
N THR A 297 -22.94 12.93 8.66
CA THR A 297 -22.23 11.65 8.48
C THR A 297 -22.77 10.52 9.39
N SER A 298 -22.10 9.37 9.39
CA SER A 298 -22.29 8.28 10.36
C SER A 298 -21.00 7.88 11.10
N ASP A 299 -21.11 7.17 12.21
CA ASP A 299 -19.95 6.64 12.95
C ASP A 299 -19.43 5.32 12.39
N ASN A 300 -20.24 4.51 11.71
CA ASN A 300 -19.77 3.30 11.04
C ASN A 300 -20.79 2.85 9.99
N GLY A 301 -20.38 1.89 9.16
CA GLY A 301 -21.28 1.23 8.24
C GLY A 301 -22.47 0.58 8.94
N GLY A 302 -23.56 0.40 8.19
CA GLY A 302 -24.84 -0.03 8.70
C GLY A 302 -24.83 -1.46 9.23
N ALA A 303 -25.56 -1.74 10.31
CA ALA A 303 -25.78 -3.12 10.74
C ALA A 303 -26.69 -3.83 9.72
N THR A 304 -26.21 -4.90 9.06
CA THR A 304 -26.90 -5.58 7.93
C THR A 304 -28.27 -6.18 8.26
N GLY A 305 -28.64 -6.26 9.54
CA GLY A 305 -29.96 -6.65 10.02
C GLY A 305 -30.92 -5.48 10.26
N VAL A 306 -30.47 -4.23 10.10
CA VAL A 306 -31.18 -3.00 10.45
C VAL A 306 -31.21 -2.05 9.25
N THR A 307 -30.04 -1.76 8.67
CA THR A 307 -29.83 -0.84 7.55
C THR A 307 -29.20 -1.55 6.35
N THR A 308 -29.11 -0.86 5.20
CA THR A 308 -28.52 -1.33 3.94
C THR A 308 -27.21 -0.61 3.61
N ASN A 309 -26.20 -1.41 3.30
CA ASN A 309 -24.94 -0.94 2.72
C ASN A 309 -24.85 -1.25 1.21
N THR A 310 -25.86 -1.91 0.65
CA THR A 310 -25.88 -2.39 -0.74
C THR A 310 -25.60 -1.22 -1.69
N PRO A 311 -24.65 -1.35 -2.65
CA PRO A 311 -23.99 -2.58 -3.09
C PRO A 311 -22.70 -2.98 -2.35
N LEU A 312 -22.27 -2.23 -1.34
CA LEU A 312 -21.04 -2.53 -0.59
C LEU A 312 -21.21 -3.80 0.25
N ARG A 313 -20.15 -4.61 0.32
CA ARG A 313 -20.13 -5.89 1.05
C ARG A 313 -20.01 -5.64 2.56
N GLY A 314 -20.69 -6.45 3.37
CA GLY A 314 -20.59 -6.37 4.83
C GLY A 314 -21.38 -5.22 5.46
N GLY A 315 -21.02 -4.89 6.70
CA GLY A 315 -21.69 -3.91 7.55
C GLY A 315 -20.96 -3.73 8.87
N LYS A 316 -21.62 -3.12 9.86
CA LYS A 316 -21.10 -2.98 11.23
C LYS A 316 -20.40 -4.27 11.68
N THR A 317 -19.25 -4.11 12.35
CA THR A 317 -18.34 -5.18 12.81
C THR A 317 -17.57 -5.95 11.73
N SER A 318 -17.51 -5.45 10.50
CA SER A 318 -16.77 -6.08 9.40
C SER A 318 -15.74 -5.13 8.79
N MET A 319 -14.61 -5.67 8.32
CA MET A 319 -13.59 -4.90 7.59
C MET A 319 -13.92 -4.59 6.12
N TYR A 320 -15.01 -5.13 5.57
CA TYR A 320 -15.44 -4.80 4.20
C TYR A 320 -15.89 -3.33 4.07
N GLU A 321 -15.94 -2.80 2.85
CA GLU A 321 -16.37 -1.42 2.54
C GLU A 321 -17.75 -1.10 3.11
N GLY A 322 -18.67 -2.06 3.21
CA GLY A 322 -20.00 -1.83 3.81
C GLY A 322 -19.96 -1.61 5.33
N GLY A 323 -18.89 -2.04 6.02
CA GLY A 323 -18.66 -1.74 7.44
C GLY A 323 -17.87 -0.46 7.68
N ASN A 324 -17.04 -0.06 6.70
CA ASN A 324 -16.14 1.08 6.85
C ASN A 324 -16.58 2.35 6.12
N ARG A 325 -17.26 2.25 4.99
CA ARG A 325 -17.65 3.39 4.16
C ARG A 325 -18.98 3.97 4.64
N ILE A 326 -19.03 5.30 4.76
CA ILE A 326 -20.14 6.04 5.37
C ILE A 326 -20.61 7.18 4.45
N PRO A 327 -21.89 7.58 4.50
CA PRO A 327 -22.33 8.75 3.78
C PRO A 327 -21.74 10.00 4.43
N MET A 328 -21.32 10.98 3.63
CA MET A 328 -20.75 12.22 4.16
C MET A 328 -21.06 13.42 3.27
N ILE A 329 -21.61 14.48 3.88
CA ILE A 329 -22.11 15.67 3.21
C ILE A 329 -21.66 16.91 3.98
N PHE A 330 -21.18 17.93 3.26
CA PHE A 330 -20.80 19.22 3.83
C PHE A 330 -21.59 20.34 3.16
N TYR A 331 -21.99 21.35 3.92
CA TYR A 331 -22.73 22.51 3.41
C TYR A 331 -22.46 23.77 4.23
N GLY A 332 -22.56 24.94 3.58
CA GLY A 332 -22.34 26.25 4.21
C GLY A 332 -20.91 26.76 4.00
N TYR A 333 -20.29 27.26 5.07
CA TYR A 333 -18.98 27.93 5.02
C TYR A 333 -17.93 27.12 4.23
N GLY A 334 -17.29 27.75 3.24
CA GLY A 334 -16.22 27.14 2.46
C GLY A 334 -16.66 26.13 1.39
N THR A 335 -17.96 25.84 1.26
CA THR A 335 -18.45 24.83 0.28
C THR A 335 -18.78 25.38 -1.10
N ASP A 336 -18.95 26.70 -1.24
CA ASP A 336 -19.36 27.32 -2.52
C ASP A 336 -18.31 27.15 -3.63
N SER A 337 -17.03 27.19 -3.28
CA SER A 337 -15.90 27.03 -4.21
C SER A 337 -15.42 25.58 -4.34
N ALA A 338 -15.95 24.67 -3.53
CA ALA A 338 -15.50 23.28 -3.48
C ALA A 338 -16.10 22.46 -4.62
N PRO A 339 -15.41 21.39 -5.08
CA PRO A 339 -16.02 20.40 -5.96
C PRO A 339 -17.28 19.82 -5.34
N LYS A 340 -18.37 19.72 -6.11
CA LYS A 340 -19.65 19.17 -5.61
C LYS A 340 -19.54 17.70 -5.20
N ILE A 341 -18.62 16.96 -5.83
CA ILE A 341 -18.32 15.57 -5.49
C ILE A 341 -16.82 15.47 -5.26
N ILE A 342 -16.43 14.88 -4.13
CA ILE A 342 -15.03 14.59 -3.80
C ILE A 342 -14.88 13.08 -3.64
N ASP A 343 -14.05 12.49 -4.50
CA ASP A 343 -13.84 11.04 -4.55
C ASP A 343 -12.59 10.56 -3.79
N GLN A 344 -11.72 11.48 -3.37
CA GLN A 344 -10.52 11.13 -2.60
C GLN A 344 -10.91 10.58 -1.22
N ARG A 345 -10.27 9.48 -0.82
CA ARG A 345 -10.57 8.76 0.42
C ARG A 345 -10.15 9.58 1.64
N ILE A 346 -11.04 9.66 2.62
CA ILE A 346 -10.83 10.31 3.92
C ILE A 346 -11.28 9.37 5.04
N ILE A 347 -10.89 9.65 6.29
CA ILE A 347 -11.19 8.82 7.46
C ILE A 347 -11.60 9.68 8.66
N SER A 348 -12.50 9.21 9.53
CA SER A 348 -13.10 10.04 10.60
C SER A 348 -12.12 10.79 11.51
N MET A 349 -10.89 10.32 11.69
CA MET A 349 -9.89 11.02 12.52
C MET A 349 -9.28 12.25 11.82
N ASP A 350 -9.50 12.44 10.53
CA ASP A 350 -9.08 13.62 9.76
C ASP A 350 -9.81 14.91 10.20
N PHE A 351 -10.98 14.77 10.79
CA PHE A 351 -11.78 15.91 11.25
C PHE A 351 -11.08 16.71 12.34
N PHE A 352 -10.29 16.07 13.20
CA PHE A 352 -9.56 16.76 14.26
C PHE A 352 -8.61 17.82 13.68
N PRO A 353 -7.61 17.48 12.84
CA PRO A 353 -6.72 18.48 12.25
C PRO A 353 -7.45 19.42 11.29
N THR A 354 -8.49 18.93 10.61
CA THR A 354 -9.31 19.78 9.72
C THR A 354 -10.01 20.90 10.49
N PHE A 355 -10.60 20.60 11.65
CA PHE A 355 -11.25 21.62 12.47
C PHE A 355 -10.23 22.58 13.06
N CYS A 356 -9.09 22.09 13.54
CA CYS A 356 -8.02 22.97 14.00
C CYS A 356 -7.54 23.93 12.90
N GLU A 357 -7.31 23.45 11.68
CA GLU A 357 -6.93 24.30 10.55
C GLU A 357 -8.03 25.31 10.19
N LEU A 358 -9.27 24.83 10.05
CA LEU A 358 -10.45 25.63 9.70
C LEU A 358 -10.69 26.77 10.69
N THR A 359 -10.46 26.53 11.98
CA THR A 359 -10.73 27.50 13.04
C THR A 359 -9.51 28.32 13.44
N HIS A 360 -8.36 28.09 12.79
CA HIS A 360 -7.06 28.64 13.18
C HIS A 360 -6.69 28.35 14.64
N THR A 361 -7.04 27.14 15.09
CA THR A 361 -6.74 26.64 16.44
C THR A 361 -5.43 25.85 16.40
N ASN A 362 -4.52 26.12 17.33
CA ASN A 362 -3.28 25.37 17.45
C ASN A 362 -3.58 23.92 17.85
N MET A 363 -2.96 22.99 17.12
CA MET A 363 -3.00 21.58 17.49
C MET A 363 -2.34 21.36 18.86
N PRO A 364 -2.93 20.55 19.75
CA PRO A 364 -2.29 20.18 21.01
C PRO A 364 -1.03 19.33 20.76
N GLU A 365 -0.09 19.37 21.71
CA GLU A 365 1.10 18.50 21.71
C GLU A 365 0.71 17.04 22.02
N GLN A 366 0.14 16.36 21.03
CA GLN A 366 -0.21 14.95 21.09
C GLN A 366 -0.07 14.31 19.71
N ILE A 367 -0.12 12.98 19.66
CA ILE A 367 -0.16 12.25 18.39
C ILE A 367 -1.48 12.59 17.67
N CYS A 368 -1.38 12.85 16.37
CA CYS A 368 -2.52 12.95 15.47
C CYS A 368 -2.21 12.11 14.23
N ASP A 369 -2.97 11.04 14.03
CA ASP A 369 -2.87 10.14 12.87
C ASP A 369 -3.70 10.69 11.67
N GLY A 370 -4.65 11.60 11.94
CA GLY A 370 -5.46 12.27 10.92
C GLY A 370 -4.67 13.29 10.09
N VAL A 371 -5.17 13.60 8.89
CA VAL A 371 -4.64 14.65 8.00
C VAL A 371 -5.77 15.60 7.66
N SER A 372 -5.50 16.90 7.65
CA SER A 372 -6.52 17.88 7.29
C SER A 372 -7.01 17.69 5.86
N ILE A 373 -8.33 17.70 5.67
CA ILE A 373 -8.99 17.56 4.37
C ILE A 373 -9.38 18.90 3.76
N LEU A 374 -9.06 20.02 4.43
CA LEU A 374 -9.37 21.37 3.94
C LEU A 374 -8.80 21.68 2.54
N PRO A 375 -7.62 21.17 2.13
CA PRO A 375 -7.14 21.34 0.76
C PRO A 375 -8.12 20.85 -0.32
N LEU A 376 -8.90 19.81 -0.04
CA LEU A 376 -9.87 19.22 -0.98
C LEU A 376 -10.98 20.22 -1.37
N PHE A 377 -11.34 21.13 -0.45
CA PHE A 377 -12.36 22.15 -0.66
C PHE A 377 -11.88 23.26 -1.61
N ASN A 378 -10.58 23.31 -1.89
CA ASN A 378 -9.96 24.25 -2.82
C ASN A 378 -9.47 23.55 -4.10
N ASN A 379 -10.05 22.39 -4.43
CA ASN A 379 -9.69 21.58 -5.61
C ASN A 379 -8.20 21.19 -5.66
N LYS A 380 -7.59 20.99 -4.48
CA LYS A 380 -6.24 20.43 -4.32
C LYS A 380 -6.36 19.01 -3.78
N GLU A 381 -5.54 18.10 -4.26
CA GLU A 381 -5.45 16.75 -3.69
C GLU A 381 -4.62 16.77 -2.40
N ILE A 382 -5.00 15.94 -1.43
CA ILE A 382 -4.11 15.57 -0.32
C ILE A 382 -3.19 14.44 -0.76
N GLU A 383 -2.03 14.33 -0.11
CA GLU A 383 -1.06 13.27 -0.41
C GLU A 383 -1.68 11.87 -0.23
N GLU A 384 -1.38 10.96 -1.15
CA GLU A 384 -1.82 9.58 -1.07
C GLU A 384 -1.22 8.90 0.17
N ARG A 385 -2.06 8.22 0.93
CA ARG A 385 -1.67 7.57 2.18
C ARG A 385 -2.41 6.27 2.40
N GLU A 386 -1.94 5.53 3.38
CA GLU A 386 -2.48 4.23 3.75
C GLU A 386 -3.53 4.36 4.85
N PHE A 387 -4.62 3.62 4.71
CA PHE A 387 -5.70 3.58 5.68
C PHE A 387 -5.72 2.23 6.36
N HIS A 388 -5.76 2.23 7.69
CA HIS A 388 -5.62 1.02 8.47
C HIS A 388 -6.80 0.81 9.41
N TRP A 389 -7.10 -0.46 9.67
CA TRP A 389 -8.08 -0.88 10.67
C TRP A 389 -7.53 -2.06 11.46
N TYR A 390 -7.80 -2.07 12.77
CA TYR A 390 -7.50 -3.20 13.63
C TYR A 390 -8.62 -3.41 14.64
N TYR A 391 -9.23 -4.58 14.60
CA TYR A 391 -10.32 -4.97 15.48
C TYR A 391 -9.99 -6.27 16.21
N PRO A 392 -9.44 -6.17 17.43
CA PRO A 392 -9.36 -7.27 18.38
C PRO A 392 -10.59 -7.24 19.30
N PRO A 393 -11.67 -8.00 19.02
CA PRO A 393 -12.87 -7.98 19.84
C PRO A 393 -12.56 -8.38 21.29
N CYS A 394 -13.14 -7.66 22.26
CA CYS A 394 -13.08 -8.05 23.67
C CYS A 394 -14.06 -9.21 23.92
N VAL A 395 -13.67 -10.43 23.57
CA VAL A 395 -14.46 -11.64 23.82
C VAL A 395 -14.03 -12.31 25.12
N LYS A 396 -15.00 -12.73 25.95
CA LYS A 396 -14.75 -13.69 27.02
C LYS A 396 -14.31 -15.01 26.36
N GLU A 397 -13.38 -15.75 26.95
CA GLU A 397 -12.87 -17.05 26.45
C GLU A 397 -13.97 -18.05 26.04
N SER A 398 -15.21 -17.87 26.50
CA SER A 398 -16.37 -18.70 26.19
C SER A 398 -17.13 -18.34 24.92
N ASP A 399 -16.85 -17.20 24.27
CA ASP A 399 -17.59 -16.70 23.09
C ASP A 399 -16.63 -16.53 21.90
N ASN A 400 -16.26 -17.65 21.27
CA ASN A 400 -15.38 -17.71 20.09
C ASN A 400 -16.08 -17.30 18.77
N SER A 401 -17.11 -16.46 18.81
CA SER A 401 -17.91 -16.17 17.61
C SER A 401 -17.31 -15.15 16.64
N ARG A 402 -16.23 -14.44 17.02
CA ARG A 402 -15.61 -13.39 16.17
C ARG A 402 -14.08 -13.50 16.13
N ASN A 403 -13.55 -13.51 14.92
CA ASN A 403 -12.11 -13.46 14.67
C ASN A 403 -11.56 -12.06 14.95
N ILE A 404 -10.28 -11.99 15.29
CA ILE A 404 -9.53 -10.74 15.25
C ILE A 404 -9.34 -10.40 13.78
N GLU A 405 -9.61 -9.15 13.39
CA GLU A 405 -9.45 -8.71 12.00
C GLU A 405 -8.55 -7.48 11.91
N ALA A 406 -7.79 -7.38 10.82
CA ALA A 406 -7.05 -6.18 10.47
C ALA A 406 -7.14 -5.91 8.98
N SER A 407 -7.03 -4.65 8.57
CA SER A 407 -7.10 -4.27 7.16
C SER A 407 -6.19 -3.09 6.85
N ILE A 408 -5.66 -3.07 5.64
CA ILE A 408 -4.92 -1.95 5.05
C ILE A 408 -5.49 -1.66 3.66
N ILE A 409 -5.63 -0.37 3.35
CA ILE A 409 -5.81 0.12 1.99
C ILE A 409 -4.58 0.92 1.62
N SER A 410 -3.92 0.53 0.53
CA SER A 410 -2.74 1.19 -0.03
C SER A 410 -2.92 1.29 -1.54
N GLY A 411 -3.07 2.53 -2.02
CA GLY A 411 -3.57 2.83 -3.35
C GLY A 411 -4.90 2.16 -3.68
N LYS A 412 -4.96 1.48 -4.83
CA LYS A 412 -6.19 0.80 -5.27
C LYS A 412 -6.49 -0.51 -4.54
N TYR A 413 -5.54 -1.03 -3.77
CA TYR A 413 -5.67 -2.36 -3.17
C TYR A 413 -6.09 -2.29 -1.71
N LYS A 414 -6.94 -3.24 -1.32
CA LYS A 414 -7.35 -3.49 0.06
C LYS A 414 -7.00 -4.91 0.45
N LEU A 415 -6.29 -5.08 1.56
CA LEU A 415 -6.07 -6.37 2.20
C LEU A 415 -6.89 -6.45 3.50
N ILE A 416 -7.54 -7.59 3.72
CA ILE A 416 -8.18 -7.97 4.98
C ILE A 416 -7.52 -9.25 5.49
N GLU A 417 -7.12 -9.26 6.75
CA GLU A 417 -6.59 -10.42 7.44
C GLU A 417 -7.44 -10.80 8.63
N ARG A 418 -7.69 -12.11 8.77
CA ARG A 418 -8.35 -12.68 9.95
C ARG A 418 -7.36 -13.52 10.72
N TYR A 419 -7.42 -13.44 12.04
CA TYR A 419 -6.53 -14.13 12.95
C TYR A 419 -7.30 -14.97 13.97
N THR A 420 -6.66 -16.07 14.39
CA THR A 420 -6.97 -16.78 15.63
C THR A 420 -5.94 -16.44 16.71
N TYR A 421 -6.36 -16.45 17.98
CA TYR A 421 -5.49 -16.25 19.13
C TYR A 421 -5.33 -17.56 19.90
N ASN A 422 -4.12 -18.12 19.90
CA ASN A 422 -3.84 -19.42 20.56
C ASN A 422 -3.23 -19.26 21.97
N GLY A 423 -3.54 -18.18 22.68
CA GLY A 423 -3.05 -17.92 24.04
C GLY A 423 -1.64 -17.33 24.14
N CYS A 424 -0.84 -17.39 23.07
CA CYS A 424 0.52 -16.83 23.02
C CYS A 424 0.89 -16.11 21.72
N GLN A 425 0.14 -16.33 20.63
CA GLN A 425 0.45 -15.75 19.32
C GLN A 425 -0.81 -15.63 18.45
N LEU A 426 -0.86 -14.56 17.65
CA LEU A 426 -1.83 -14.40 16.56
C LEU A 426 -1.37 -15.19 15.35
N SER A 427 -2.24 -16.06 14.84
CA SER A 427 -2.00 -16.80 13.60
C SER A 427 -3.01 -16.37 12.55
N VAL A 428 -2.53 -16.00 11.36
CA VAL A 428 -3.39 -15.68 10.22
C VAL A 428 -4.14 -16.95 9.81
N ILE A 429 -5.46 -16.87 9.73
CA ILE A 429 -6.33 -17.97 9.27
C ILE A 429 -6.92 -17.69 7.89
N GLU A 430 -6.97 -16.42 7.47
CA GLU A 430 -7.50 -16.03 6.17
C GLU A 430 -6.93 -14.68 5.71
N GLN A 431 -6.70 -14.55 4.40
CA GLN A 431 -6.32 -13.31 3.72
C GLN A 431 -7.22 -13.08 2.50
N GLU A 432 -7.78 -11.89 2.40
CA GLU A 432 -8.52 -11.43 1.23
C GLU A 432 -7.92 -10.15 0.66
N LEU A 433 -7.56 -10.15 -0.63
CA LEU A 433 -7.05 -8.98 -1.35
C LEU A 433 -8.09 -8.55 -2.40
N PHE A 434 -8.39 -7.26 -2.47
CA PHE A 434 -9.31 -6.69 -3.47
C PHE A 434 -8.67 -5.52 -4.20
N ASP A 435 -8.92 -5.40 -5.51
CA ASP A 435 -8.65 -4.18 -6.28
C ASP A 435 -9.93 -3.32 -6.29
N LEU A 436 -9.97 -2.28 -5.46
CA LEU A 436 -11.15 -1.43 -5.30
C LEU A 436 -11.45 -0.55 -6.54
N SER A 437 -10.52 -0.43 -7.48
CA SER A 437 -10.75 0.33 -8.72
C SER A 437 -11.62 -0.43 -9.72
N THR A 438 -11.55 -1.77 -9.70
CA THR A 438 -12.32 -2.64 -10.60
C THR A 438 -13.37 -3.48 -9.87
N ASP A 439 -13.19 -3.69 -8.56
CA ASP A 439 -14.10 -4.41 -7.68
C ASP A 439 -14.39 -3.62 -6.38
N PRO A 440 -15.09 -2.47 -6.47
CA PRO A 440 -15.44 -1.66 -5.30
C PRO A 440 -16.43 -2.35 -4.33
N TYR A 441 -16.93 -3.53 -4.69
CA TYR A 441 -17.87 -4.32 -3.91
C TYR A 441 -17.22 -5.56 -3.26
N GLU A 442 -15.91 -5.73 -3.43
CA GLU A 442 -15.10 -6.77 -2.77
C GLU A 442 -15.64 -8.20 -3.01
N LYS A 443 -15.98 -8.51 -4.27
CA LYS A 443 -16.51 -9.82 -4.68
C LYS A 443 -15.43 -10.82 -5.06
N ASN A 444 -14.28 -10.35 -5.55
CA ASN A 444 -13.24 -11.18 -6.15
C ASN A 444 -11.99 -11.14 -5.29
N ASN A 445 -11.79 -12.17 -4.47
CA ASN A 445 -10.56 -12.30 -3.70
C ASN A 445 -9.36 -12.62 -4.63
N LEU A 446 -8.36 -11.73 -4.62
CA LEU A 446 -7.12 -11.80 -5.40
C LEU A 446 -5.94 -12.31 -4.57
N SER A 447 -6.10 -12.69 -3.29
CA SER A 447 -4.96 -12.93 -2.40
C SER A 447 -4.04 -14.07 -2.87
N THR A 448 -4.60 -15.08 -3.52
CA THR A 448 -3.86 -16.20 -4.13
C THR A 448 -3.47 -15.94 -5.60
N LYS A 449 -4.02 -14.90 -6.23
CA LYS A 449 -3.77 -14.53 -7.63
C LYS A 449 -2.77 -13.38 -7.79
N ASN A 450 -2.57 -12.59 -6.73
CA ASN A 450 -1.64 -11.47 -6.65
C ASN A 450 -0.91 -11.55 -5.31
N ILE A 451 -0.03 -12.55 -5.20
CA ILE A 451 0.64 -12.90 -3.94
C ILE A 451 1.69 -11.84 -3.59
N GLU A 452 2.32 -11.20 -4.60
CA GLU A 452 3.25 -10.09 -4.37
C GLU A 452 2.56 -8.94 -3.62
N THR A 453 1.46 -8.41 -4.15
CA THR A 453 0.72 -7.31 -3.50
C THR A 453 0.20 -7.77 -2.13
N THR A 454 -0.30 -9.01 -2.04
CA THR A 454 -0.76 -9.58 -0.76
C THR A 454 0.36 -9.60 0.29
N ARG A 455 1.58 -10.01 -0.07
CA ARG A 455 2.73 -10.04 0.84
C ARG A 455 3.21 -8.64 1.21
N ILE A 456 3.25 -7.70 0.25
CA ILE A 456 3.61 -6.31 0.52
C ILE A 456 2.62 -5.68 1.51
N LEU A 457 1.32 -5.81 1.26
CA LEU A 457 0.29 -5.26 2.12
C LEU A 457 0.22 -5.98 3.47
N ASN A 458 0.37 -7.31 3.51
CA ASN A 458 0.44 -8.08 4.76
C ASN A 458 1.58 -7.56 5.63
N ARG A 459 2.73 -7.32 5.02
CA ARG A 459 3.89 -6.81 5.73
C ARG A 459 3.65 -5.41 6.28
N LYS A 460 3.16 -4.48 5.45
CA LYS A 460 2.84 -3.11 5.86
C LYS A 460 1.81 -3.10 7.00
N LEU A 461 0.77 -3.94 6.88
CA LEU A 461 -0.25 -4.11 7.90
C LEU A 461 0.33 -4.65 9.22
N LYS A 462 1.16 -5.71 9.16
CA LYS A 462 1.81 -6.28 10.34
C LYS A 462 2.71 -5.25 11.03
N ILE A 463 3.48 -4.51 10.24
CA ILE A 463 4.33 -3.43 10.70
C ILE A 463 3.52 -2.37 11.46
N TRP A 464 2.48 -1.82 10.82
CA TRP A 464 1.64 -0.78 11.42
C TRP A 464 0.97 -1.29 12.69
N ARG A 465 0.55 -2.56 12.70
CA ARG A 465 0.01 -3.21 13.90
C ARG A 465 1.02 -3.30 15.04
N GLU A 466 2.24 -3.74 14.78
CA GLU A 466 3.29 -3.82 15.81
C GLU A 466 3.63 -2.43 16.37
N GLU A 467 3.58 -1.38 15.54
CA GLU A 467 3.78 0.01 15.98
C GLU A 467 2.66 0.49 16.88
N ILE A 468 1.40 0.33 16.43
CA ILE A 468 0.25 0.79 17.21
C ILE A 468 0.09 -0.01 18.50
N GLU A 469 0.49 -1.29 18.52
CA GLU A 469 0.54 -2.15 19.70
C GLU A 469 1.60 -1.71 20.73
N LYS A 470 2.74 -1.18 20.26
CA LYS A 470 3.81 -0.65 21.13
C LYS A 470 3.58 0.80 21.56
N GLY A 471 2.56 1.46 21.04
CA GLY A 471 2.35 2.90 21.23
C GLY A 471 3.38 3.77 20.50
N GLU A 472 4.13 3.19 19.55
CA GLU A 472 5.11 3.90 18.73
C GLU A 472 4.40 4.61 17.56
N ASN A 473 4.99 5.69 17.07
CA ASN A 473 4.44 6.51 15.99
C ASN A 473 5.43 6.57 14.84
N LYS A 474 5.49 5.51 14.03
CA LYS A 474 6.44 5.42 12.92
C LYS A 474 5.78 5.02 11.60
N SER A 475 4.50 5.34 11.41
CA SER A 475 3.81 5.06 10.15
C SER A 475 3.94 6.19 9.13
N VAL A 476 5.09 6.22 8.45
CA VAL A 476 5.17 6.39 7.00
C VAL A 476 6.31 5.46 6.59
N ASN A 477 6.16 4.64 5.54
CA ASN A 477 7.33 3.97 4.96
C ASN A 477 8.37 5.06 4.67
N GLN A 478 9.43 5.14 5.47
CA GLN A 478 10.41 6.21 5.31
C GLN A 478 11.29 5.83 4.14
N ILE A 479 11.02 6.46 2.99
CA ILE A 479 11.85 6.32 1.80
C ILE A 479 13.15 7.08 2.06
N ILE A 480 14.26 6.35 2.00
CA ILE A 480 15.60 6.90 1.99
C ILE A 480 16.05 6.97 0.53
N TYR A 481 16.10 8.18 0.00
CA TYR A 481 16.53 8.45 -1.36
C TYR A 481 18.05 8.42 -1.45
N VAL A 482 18.57 7.63 -2.39
CA VAL A 482 20.01 7.37 -2.49
C VAL A 482 20.50 7.59 -3.91
N SER A 483 21.64 8.28 -4.05
CA SER A 483 22.31 8.48 -5.33
C SER A 483 23.80 8.13 -5.25
N PRO A 484 24.47 7.83 -6.38
CA PRO A 484 25.89 7.46 -6.35
C PRO A 484 26.81 8.54 -5.76
N GLN A 485 26.42 9.81 -5.90
CA GLN A 485 27.16 10.98 -5.41
C GLN A 485 26.50 11.62 -4.19
N GLY A 486 25.55 10.93 -3.56
CA GLY A 486 24.77 11.48 -2.46
C GLY A 486 25.61 11.70 -1.21
N THR A 487 25.45 12.87 -0.61
CA THR A 487 26.10 13.24 0.67
C THR A 487 25.08 13.78 1.67
N GLY A 488 23.81 13.84 1.29
CA GLY A 488 22.73 14.40 2.09
C GLY A 488 22.08 13.37 3.02
N PRO A 489 21.06 13.81 3.79
CA PRO A 489 20.33 12.96 4.72
C PRO A 489 19.42 11.92 4.07
N GLY A 490 19.15 12.02 2.76
CA GLY A 490 18.32 11.04 2.03
C GLY A 490 16.82 11.21 2.18
N ASN A 491 16.34 12.41 2.50
CA ASN A 491 14.90 12.70 2.65
C ASN A 491 14.19 13.10 1.36
N THR A 492 14.92 13.51 0.32
CA THR A 492 14.41 13.75 -1.04
C THR A 492 15.47 13.36 -2.07
N TRP A 493 15.12 13.31 -3.35
CA TRP A 493 16.08 13.08 -4.43
C TRP A 493 17.17 14.16 -4.53
N GLU A 494 16.84 15.43 -4.23
CA GLU A 494 17.79 16.56 -4.24
C GLU A 494 18.84 16.42 -3.12
N ASN A 495 18.42 15.92 -1.95
CA ASN A 495 19.25 15.74 -0.77
C ASN A 495 19.60 14.26 -0.54
N ALA A 496 19.73 13.49 -1.62
CA ALA A 496 19.95 12.05 -1.57
C ALA A 496 21.22 11.69 -0.77
N SER A 497 21.12 10.60 -0.02
CA SER A 497 22.26 10.02 0.71
C SER A 497 23.10 9.13 -0.20
N ASN A 498 24.25 8.67 0.30
CA ASN A 498 24.93 7.51 -0.28
C ASN A 498 24.41 6.22 0.36
N LEU A 499 24.68 5.09 -0.28
CA LEU A 499 24.16 3.79 0.12
C LEU A 499 24.64 3.36 1.52
N GLU A 500 25.90 3.60 1.88
CA GLU A 500 26.43 3.16 3.19
C GLU A 500 25.79 3.92 4.36
N GLN A 501 25.59 5.23 4.19
CA GLN A 501 24.88 6.06 5.17
C GLN A 501 23.39 5.69 5.25
N ALA A 502 22.74 5.49 4.10
CA ALA A 502 21.34 5.09 4.04
C ALA A 502 21.09 3.77 4.79
N ILE A 503 22.00 2.80 4.69
CA ILE A 503 21.91 1.52 5.40
C ILE A 503 22.08 1.70 6.90
N THR A 504 23.03 2.54 7.30
CA THR A 504 23.23 2.87 8.72
C THR A 504 21.98 3.50 9.31
N LEU A 505 21.35 4.41 8.56
CA LEU A 505 20.11 5.08 8.93
C LEU A 505 18.92 4.10 8.94
N ALA A 506 18.83 3.22 7.96
CA ALA A 506 17.80 2.18 7.86
C ALA A 506 17.74 1.29 9.11
N HIS A 507 18.87 0.96 9.75
CA HIS A 507 18.85 0.15 10.98
C HIS A 507 18.29 0.88 12.21
N SER A 508 18.23 2.22 12.20
CA SER A 508 17.60 3.00 13.28
C SER A 508 16.16 3.41 12.97
N ILE A 509 15.73 3.23 11.71
CA ILE A 509 14.39 3.53 11.23
C ILE A 509 13.65 2.21 10.94
N PRO A 510 12.65 1.82 11.75
CA PRO A 510 11.77 0.74 11.33
C PRO A 510 11.00 1.19 10.09
N ASN A 511 10.70 0.24 9.20
CA ASN A 511 9.80 0.46 8.06
C ASN A 511 10.34 1.46 7.05
N HIS A 512 11.61 1.31 6.70
CA HIS A 512 12.26 2.09 5.65
C HIS A 512 12.17 1.39 4.30
N GLU A 513 12.33 2.16 3.22
CA GLU A 513 12.71 1.65 1.90
C GLU A 513 13.92 2.44 1.41
N ILE A 514 14.87 1.78 0.76
CA ILE A 514 16.03 2.46 0.16
C ILE A 514 15.85 2.48 -1.35
N TRP A 515 15.68 3.68 -1.91
CA TRP A 515 15.46 3.87 -3.34
C TRP A 515 16.75 4.35 -4.02
N LEU A 516 17.27 3.52 -4.92
CA LEU A 516 18.54 3.77 -5.61
C LEU A 516 18.30 4.41 -6.97
N LYS A 517 18.79 5.64 -7.12
CA LYS A 517 18.89 6.33 -8.41
C LYS A 517 19.87 5.59 -9.33
N ALA A 518 19.60 5.59 -10.62
CA ALA A 518 20.46 5.03 -11.65
C ALA A 518 21.91 5.53 -11.52
N GLY A 519 22.85 4.62 -11.74
CA GLY A 519 24.29 4.90 -11.74
C GLY A 519 25.10 3.82 -11.04
N THR A 520 26.41 4.09 -10.93
CA THR A 520 27.40 3.15 -10.41
C THR A 520 27.80 3.50 -8.99
N TYR A 521 27.49 2.61 -8.06
CA TYR A 521 27.81 2.69 -6.64
C TYR A 521 29.08 1.90 -6.35
N ASN A 522 30.01 2.56 -5.66
CA ASN A 522 31.24 1.94 -5.20
C ASN A 522 31.18 1.89 -3.67
N LEU A 523 31.17 0.71 -3.09
CA LEU A 523 31.14 0.55 -1.64
C LEU A 523 32.56 0.53 -1.06
N SER A 524 32.74 1.15 0.09
CA SER A 524 33.98 1.15 0.85
C SER A 524 34.07 -0.04 1.82
N ALA A 525 32.91 -0.60 2.21
CA ALA A 525 32.81 -1.78 3.07
C ALA A 525 31.60 -2.67 2.70
N PRO A 526 31.57 -3.95 3.14
CA PRO A 526 30.35 -4.75 3.13
C PRO A 526 29.25 -4.06 3.95
N ILE A 527 28.02 -4.09 3.47
CA ILE A 527 26.86 -3.58 4.19
C ILE A 527 26.02 -4.73 4.78
N ASN A 528 25.43 -4.47 5.94
CA ASN A 528 24.48 -5.38 6.57
C ASN A 528 23.08 -5.22 5.93
N LEU A 529 22.50 -6.34 5.51
CA LEU A 529 21.17 -6.39 4.91
C LEU A 529 20.06 -6.76 5.89
N ASP A 530 20.38 -7.07 7.14
CA ASP A 530 19.40 -7.54 8.09
C ASP A 530 18.31 -6.47 8.30
N ASN A 531 17.07 -6.81 7.93
CA ASN A 531 15.92 -5.90 7.95
C ASN A 531 16.02 -4.74 6.96
N THR A 532 16.73 -4.91 5.83
CA THR A 532 16.93 -3.86 4.83
C THR A 532 16.18 -4.15 3.52
N PHE A 533 15.52 -3.15 2.94
CA PHE A 533 14.77 -3.24 1.67
C PHE A 533 15.29 -2.25 0.65
N ILE A 534 15.96 -2.77 -0.39
CA ILE A 534 16.65 -1.98 -1.41
C ILE A 534 15.96 -2.17 -2.76
N PHE A 535 15.63 -1.06 -3.40
CA PHE A 535 14.99 -1.01 -4.71
C PHE A 535 15.81 -0.14 -5.66
N GLY A 536 16.26 -0.71 -6.77
CA GLY A 536 16.88 -0.01 -7.89
C GLY A 536 15.91 0.19 -9.06
N GLY A 537 16.34 0.99 -10.04
CA GLY A 537 15.54 1.31 -11.23
C GLY A 537 14.96 2.72 -11.27
N PHE A 538 15.36 3.61 -10.35
CA PHE A 538 14.85 4.97 -10.30
C PHE A 538 15.71 5.93 -11.12
N LYS A 539 15.08 6.83 -11.86
CA LYS A 539 15.69 7.98 -12.54
C LYS A 539 16.06 9.09 -11.56
N GLY A 540 15.40 9.15 -10.42
CA GLY A 540 15.64 10.12 -9.35
C GLY A 540 14.68 11.30 -9.38
N ASN A 541 13.45 11.08 -9.81
CA ASN A 541 12.35 12.04 -9.77
C ASN A 541 10.99 11.39 -9.47
N GLU A 542 10.98 10.08 -9.22
CA GLU A 542 9.78 9.29 -8.95
C GLU A 542 9.26 9.51 -7.53
N THR A 543 7.94 9.41 -7.38
CA THR A 543 7.24 9.45 -6.10
C THR A 543 6.59 8.12 -5.72
N ARG A 544 6.64 7.11 -6.62
CA ARG A 544 6.07 5.76 -6.38
C ARG A 544 7.06 4.68 -6.81
N SER A 545 7.09 3.57 -6.07
CA SER A 545 7.98 2.43 -6.35
C SER A 545 7.63 1.70 -7.65
N THR A 546 6.40 1.85 -8.15
CA THR A 546 5.95 1.31 -9.43
C THR A 546 6.42 2.11 -10.64
N ASP A 547 6.91 3.33 -10.44
CA ASP A 547 7.36 4.19 -11.55
C ASP A 547 8.80 3.87 -12.01
N ARG A 548 9.49 2.97 -11.28
CA ARG A 548 10.87 2.55 -11.57
C ARG A 548 10.95 1.61 -12.78
N ASN A 549 12.06 1.64 -13.50
CA ASN A 549 12.37 0.74 -14.60
C ASN A 549 13.85 0.31 -14.51
N TRP A 550 14.10 -0.93 -14.07
CA TRP A 550 15.47 -1.41 -13.80
C TRP A 550 16.31 -1.66 -15.06
N ASP A 551 15.68 -1.85 -16.23
CA ASP A 551 16.42 -1.99 -17.49
C ASP A 551 16.95 -0.64 -18.00
N LYS A 552 16.10 0.41 -17.97
CA LYS A 552 16.46 1.76 -18.44
C LYS A 552 17.29 2.54 -17.42
N ASN A 553 16.98 2.39 -16.13
CA ASN A 553 17.60 3.15 -15.03
C ASN A 553 18.50 2.24 -14.19
N ARG A 554 19.57 1.72 -14.82
CA ARG A 554 20.41 0.68 -14.21
C ARG A 554 21.15 1.17 -12.97
N VAL A 555 21.10 0.35 -11.93
CA VAL A 555 21.87 0.53 -10.70
C VAL A 555 22.96 -0.53 -10.67
N VAL A 556 24.22 -0.10 -10.67
CA VAL A 556 25.39 -0.99 -10.70
C VAL A 556 26.15 -0.87 -9.38
N ILE A 557 26.30 -1.98 -8.66
CA ILE A 557 27.20 -2.11 -7.51
C ILE A 557 28.52 -2.67 -8.04
N GLU A 558 29.52 -1.79 -8.11
CA GLU A 558 30.86 -2.10 -8.62
C GLU A 558 31.81 -2.37 -7.45
N CYS A 559 32.30 -3.61 -7.36
CA CYS A 559 33.08 -4.08 -6.21
C CYS A 559 34.59 -4.15 -6.45
N LYS A 560 35.06 -3.95 -7.69
CA LYS A 560 36.48 -3.86 -8.08
C LYS A 560 37.36 -4.98 -7.50
N ASP A 561 36.85 -6.20 -7.49
CA ASP A 561 37.53 -7.40 -7.00
C ASP A 561 37.92 -7.40 -5.52
N ARG A 562 37.26 -6.58 -4.69
CA ARG A 562 37.69 -6.37 -3.29
C ARG A 562 36.68 -6.80 -2.24
N ILE A 563 35.42 -6.42 -2.41
CA ILE A 563 34.42 -6.49 -1.35
C ILE A 563 33.25 -7.30 -1.84
N SER A 564 32.73 -8.13 -0.95
CA SER A 564 31.42 -8.72 -1.16
C SER A 564 30.38 -7.79 -0.54
N PRO A 565 29.58 -7.09 -1.36
CA PRO A 565 28.89 -5.87 -0.96
C PRO A 565 27.80 -6.13 0.07
N PHE A 566 27.12 -7.28 0.02
CA PHE A 566 25.92 -7.50 0.82
C PHE A 566 26.04 -8.70 1.75
N ARG A 567 25.73 -8.51 3.03
CA ARG A 567 25.91 -9.51 4.08
C ARG A 567 24.74 -9.52 5.05
N SER A 568 24.24 -10.71 5.39
CA SER A 568 23.37 -10.92 6.55
C SER A 568 24.20 -11.47 7.73
N THR A 569 23.95 -11.02 8.96
CA THR A 569 24.86 -11.20 10.14
C THR A 569 24.97 -12.64 10.70
N THR A 570 25.70 -13.59 10.16
CA THR A 570 25.62 -15.02 10.59
C THR A 570 25.94 -15.32 12.08
N GLY A 571 25.30 -16.34 12.71
CA GLY A 571 25.84 -17.03 13.92
C GLY A 571 24.96 -17.09 15.17
N ASN A 572 25.56 -17.53 16.30
CA ASN A 572 24.90 -17.75 17.62
C ASN A 572 24.63 -16.47 18.42
N ASN A 573 25.19 -15.32 18.01
CA ASN A 573 24.96 -14.03 18.67
C ASN A 573 23.67 -13.33 18.22
N ARG A 574 22.80 -14.04 17.48
CA ARG A 574 21.51 -13.53 17.02
C ARG A 574 20.40 -13.84 18.03
N PRO A 575 19.52 -12.88 18.37
CA PRO A 575 18.26 -13.17 19.03
C PRO A 575 17.46 -14.19 18.18
N GLY A 576 17.14 -15.36 18.74
CA GLY A 576 16.38 -16.41 18.05
C GLY A 576 17.20 -17.47 17.28
N GLY A 577 18.53 -17.39 17.27
CA GLY A 577 19.40 -18.45 16.72
C GLY A 577 19.55 -18.45 15.18
N ARG A 578 20.08 -19.56 14.63
CA ARG A 578 20.52 -19.68 13.23
C ARG A 578 19.39 -19.55 12.19
N ASP A 579 18.19 -19.99 12.55
CA ASP A 579 17.02 -20.04 11.67
C ASP A 579 16.04 -18.88 11.90
N ALA A 580 16.44 -17.88 12.70
CA ALA A 580 15.67 -16.66 12.88
C ALA A 580 15.31 -16.03 11.52
N TYR A 581 14.04 -15.67 11.35
CA TYR A 581 13.55 -15.00 10.15
C TYR A 581 14.03 -13.56 10.14
N ILE A 582 14.90 -13.22 9.19
CA ILE A 582 15.50 -11.89 9.03
C ILE A 582 15.24 -11.44 7.60
N PRO A 583 14.18 -10.66 7.37
CA PRO A 583 13.80 -10.28 6.02
C PRO A 583 14.80 -9.30 5.42
N CYS A 584 15.11 -9.49 4.15
CA CYS A 584 15.75 -8.47 3.33
C CYS A 584 15.21 -8.55 1.90
N ILE A 585 15.15 -7.40 1.21
CA ILE A 585 14.77 -7.33 -0.20
C ILE A 585 15.88 -6.64 -0.96
N ILE A 586 16.31 -7.24 -2.07
CA ILE A 586 17.11 -6.56 -3.08
C ILE A 586 16.47 -6.76 -4.43
N ASP A 587 16.22 -5.64 -5.11
CA ASP A 587 15.40 -5.62 -6.30
C ASP A 587 15.93 -4.63 -7.34
N GLY A 588 16.20 -5.08 -8.56
CA GLY A 588 16.52 -4.17 -9.68
C GLY A 588 17.97 -3.67 -9.66
N VAL A 589 18.92 -4.51 -9.24
CA VAL A 589 20.33 -4.13 -9.06
C VAL A 589 21.28 -5.08 -9.80
N ILE A 590 22.32 -4.52 -10.41
CA ILE A 590 23.45 -5.24 -11.01
C ILE A 590 24.59 -5.29 -10.01
N ILE A 591 25.11 -6.48 -9.69
CA ILE A 591 26.25 -6.67 -8.79
C ILE A 591 27.38 -7.35 -9.55
N GLN A 592 28.52 -6.68 -9.61
CA GLN A 592 29.63 -7.12 -10.44
C GLN A 592 31.01 -6.97 -9.82
N ASN A 593 31.92 -7.82 -10.29
CA ASN A 593 33.32 -7.88 -9.85
C ASN A 593 33.47 -8.01 -8.34
N ALA A 594 32.52 -8.67 -7.66
CA ALA A 594 32.61 -8.89 -6.23
C ALA A 594 33.49 -10.11 -5.94
N ILE A 595 34.30 -10.03 -4.89
CA ILE A 595 35.09 -11.15 -4.37
C ILE A 595 34.83 -11.28 -2.88
N ASN A 596 34.69 -12.52 -2.41
CA ASN A 596 34.47 -12.81 -0.99
C ASN A 596 35.66 -12.36 -0.10
N PRO A 597 35.38 -11.97 1.16
CA PRO A 597 36.36 -11.97 2.22
C PRO A 597 37.05 -13.34 2.36
N PRO A 598 38.32 -13.41 2.78
CA PRO A 598 39.13 -14.64 2.74
C PRO A 598 38.49 -15.88 3.37
N GLU A 599 37.66 -15.72 4.41
CA GLU A 599 37.08 -16.81 5.20
C GLU A 599 35.57 -17.02 5.01
N GLU A 600 34.94 -16.25 4.12
CA GLU A 600 33.49 -16.26 3.94
C GLU A 600 33.07 -16.84 2.59
N ASN A 601 31.89 -17.45 2.53
CA ASN A 601 31.24 -17.79 1.26
C ASN A 601 30.53 -16.56 0.67
N GLY A 602 30.04 -16.67 -0.56
CA GLY A 602 29.28 -15.58 -1.19
C GLY A 602 30.23 -14.52 -1.74
N GLY A 603 30.50 -14.57 -3.05
CA GLY A 603 31.33 -13.56 -3.72
C GLY A 603 30.64 -12.21 -3.82
N ALA A 604 29.32 -12.18 -4.05
CA ALA A 604 28.51 -10.96 -3.99
C ALA A 604 27.68 -10.84 -2.70
N MET A 605 27.06 -11.93 -2.25
CA MET A 605 26.04 -11.86 -1.18
C MET A 605 26.02 -13.08 -0.26
N ILE A 606 25.64 -12.86 1.00
CA ILE A 606 25.20 -13.89 1.94
C ILE A 606 23.76 -13.60 2.37
N LEU A 607 22.87 -14.57 2.16
CA LEU A 607 21.45 -14.49 2.50
C LEU A 607 21.10 -15.43 3.66
N SER A 608 20.19 -15.00 4.53
CA SER A 608 19.61 -15.82 5.61
C SER A 608 18.12 -16.04 5.37
N ASN A 609 17.48 -16.78 6.29
CA ASN A 609 16.05 -17.04 6.27
C ASN A 609 15.21 -15.76 6.11
N GLY A 610 14.34 -15.71 5.10
CA GLY A 610 13.49 -14.55 4.82
C GLY A 610 14.04 -13.57 3.78
N ALA A 611 15.21 -13.86 3.21
CA ALA A 611 15.77 -13.07 2.11
C ALA A 611 15.03 -13.27 0.79
N PHE A 612 14.81 -12.17 0.08
CA PHE A 612 14.14 -12.12 -1.21
C PHE A 612 14.95 -11.28 -2.21
N VAL A 613 15.42 -11.90 -3.29
CA VAL A 613 16.19 -11.24 -4.36
C VAL A 613 15.41 -11.32 -5.66
N ARG A 614 15.22 -10.20 -6.35
CA ARG A 614 14.51 -10.19 -7.64
C ARG A 614 15.06 -9.18 -8.64
N ASN A 615 14.83 -9.40 -9.94
CA ASN A 615 15.20 -8.46 -11.00
C ASN A 615 16.68 -8.06 -10.97
N CYS A 616 17.57 -8.95 -10.55
CA CYS A 616 18.98 -8.66 -10.31
C CYS A 616 19.89 -9.32 -11.35
N ILE A 617 21.05 -8.70 -11.60
CA ILE A 617 22.10 -9.27 -12.47
C ILE A 617 23.37 -9.48 -11.65
N PHE A 618 23.82 -10.72 -11.57
CA PHE A 618 25.08 -11.10 -10.93
C PHE A 618 26.07 -11.50 -12.01
N ARG A 619 27.07 -10.64 -12.25
CA ARG A 619 28.06 -10.89 -13.30
C ARG A 619 29.50 -10.74 -12.85
N ASN A 620 30.37 -11.62 -13.34
CA ASN A 620 31.81 -11.53 -13.11
C ASN A 620 32.23 -11.56 -11.62
N ASN A 621 31.41 -12.11 -10.73
CA ASN A 621 31.72 -12.26 -9.32
C ASN A 621 32.54 -13.54 -9.08
N ALA A 622 33.33 -13.57 -8.01
CA ALA A 622 34.12 -14.75 -7.69
C ALA A 622 34.22 -15.06 -6.20
N THR A 623 34.56 -16.31 -5.89
CA THR A 623 35.13 -16.67 -4.60
C THR A 623 36.60 -17.07 -4.71
N ARG A 624 37.35 -16.87 -3.62
CA ARG A 624 38.74 -17.32 -3.42
C ARG A 624 38.86 -18.26 -2.22
N ASN A 625 40.01 -18.90 -2.04
CA ASN A 625 40.38 -19.74 -0.89
C ASN A 625 39.45 -20.95 -0.68
N GLY A 626 38.98 -21.56 -1.77
CA GLY A 626 38.11 -22.73 -1.70
C GLY A 626 36.69 -22.44 -1.18
N ARG A 627 36.29 -21.17 -1.08
CA ARG A 627 34.96 -20.73 -0.64
C ARG A 627 33.93 -20.89 -1.74
N ASN A 628 32.65 -20.96 -1.37
CA ASN A 628 31.56 -21.39 -2.25
C ASN A 628 30.63 -20.22 -2.62
N GLY A 629 29.88 -20.37 -3.72
CA GLY A 629 28.82 -19.42 -4.10
C GLY A 629 29.38 -18.10 -4.61
N ALA A 630 29.82 -18.05 -5.87
CA ALA A 630 30.48 -16.87 -6.42
C ALA A 630 29.58 -15.63 -6.47
N ALA A 631 28.27 -15.80 -6.66
CA ALA A 631 27.30 -14.72 -6.51
C ALA A 631 26.69 -14.77 -5.11
N ILE A 632 25.86 -15.78 -4.83
CA ILE A 632 25.05 -15.83 -3.61
C ILE A 632 25.39 -17.07 -2.79
N HIS A 633 25.53 -16.90 -1.48
CA HIS A 633 25.46 -17.98 -0.52
C HIS A 633 24.16 -17.91 0.29
N CYS A 634 23.25 -18.86 0.09
CA CYS A 634 22.06 -19.05 0.92
C CYS A 634 22.48 -19.80 2.19
N ASN A 635 22.61 -19.09 3.31
CA ASN A 635 23.26 -19.60 4.52
C ASN A 635 22.34 -20.39 5.46
N SER A 636 21.06 -19.99 5.61
CA SER A 636 20.09 -20.67 6.48
C SER A 636 18.63 -20.47 6.05
N GLY A 637 17.75 -21.36 6.53
CA GLY A 637 16.30 -21.29 6.35
C GLY A 637 15.84 -21.35 4.90
N HIS A 638 15.01 -20.39 4.48
CA HIS A 638 14.49 -20.30 3.11
C HIS A 638 14.89 -18.98 2.47
N CYS A 639 15.53 -19.07 1.30
CA CYS A 639 15.87 -17.93 0.44
C CYS A 639 15.10 -18.04 -0.88
N ILE A 640 14.58 -16.91 -1.37
CA ILE A 640 13.85 -16.86 -2.63
C ILE A 640 14.57 -15.91 -3.59
N ILE A 641 14.76 -16.37 -4.83
CA ILE A 641 15.48 -15.67 -5.90
C ILE A 641 14.64 -15.74 -7.16
N GLU A 642 14.22 -14.60 -7.68
CA GLU A 642 13.31 -14.52 -8.83
C GLU A 642 13.86 -13.64 -9.94
N ASN A 643 13.48 -13.94 -11.18
CA ASN A 643 13.70 -13.06 -12.33
C ASN A 643 15.13 -12.47 -12.43
N SER A 644 16.15 -13.28 -12.15
CA SER A 644 17.53 -12.83 -11.98
C SER A 644 18.53 -13.58 -12.85
N LEU A 645 19.52 -12.84 -13.38
CA LEU A 645 20.52 -13.34 -14.31
C LEU A 645 21.87 -13.55 -13.61
N PHE A 646 22.45 -14.73 -13.77
CA PHE A 646 23.73 -15.11 -13.18
C PHE A 646 24.70 -15.53 -14.28
N ILE A 647 25.65 -14.66 -14.60
CA ILE A 647 26.55 -14.88 -15.74
C ILE A 647 28.03 -14.74 -15.37
N ASN A 648 28.87 -15.62 -15.91
CA ASN A 648 30.32 -15.46 -15.82
C ASN A 648 30.88 -15.36 -14.40
N ASN A 649 30.22 -15.97 -13.41
CA ASN A 649 30.72 -16.01 -12.04
C ASN A 649 31.65 -17.22 -11.84
N THR A 650 32.60 -17.14 -10.90
CA THR A 650 33.59 -18.23 -10.66
C THR A 650 33.76 -18.57 -9.19
N SER A 651 33.52 -19.82 -8.82
CA SER A 651 33.75 -20.28 -7.45
C SER A 651 34.98 -21.18 -7.34
N ASP A 652 35.86 -20.85 -6.39
CA ASP A 652 36.95 -21.74 -5.95
C ASP A 652 36.44 -23.01 -5.23
N GLY A 653 35.16 -23.04 -4.86
CA GLY A 653 34.48 -24.15 -4.20
C GLY A 653 33.37 -24.73 -5.08
N ASN A 654 32.22 -24.98 -4.46
CA ASN A 654 30.97 -25.35 -5.14
C ASN A 654 30.15 -24.10 -5.52
N GLY A 655 29.24 -24.25 -6.47
CA GLY A 655 28.24 -23.22 -6.76
C GLY A 655 28.86 -22.03 -7.47
N GLY A 656 29.14 -22.20 -8.76
CA GLY A 656 29.74 -21.15 -9.59
C GLY A 656 28.88 -19.89 -9.68
N ALA A 657 27.61 -19.93 -9.29
CA ALA A 657 26.77 -18.78 -8.99
C ALA A 657 26.18 -18.85 -7.57
N ILE A 658 25.39 -19.88 -7.25
CA ILE A 658 24.70 -20.02 -5.97
C ILE A 658 25.24 -21.20 -5.16
N GLN A 659 25.48 -21.00 -3.87
CA GLN A 659 25.68 -22.07 -2.91
C GLN A 659 24.53 -22.13 -1.90
N ILE A 660 23.87 -23.28 -1.79
CA ILE A 660 22.83 -23.58 -0.80
C ILE A 660 23.48 -24.23 0.43
N GLY A 661 23.31 -23.60 1.59
CA GLY A 661 23.86 -23.99 2.88
C GLY A 661 23.17 -25.21 3.49
N THR A 662 23.74 -25.70 4.59
CA THR A 662 23.22 -26.87 5.31
C THR A 662 21.83 -26.59 5.89
N GLY A 663 20.86 -27.47 5.65
CA GLY A 663 19.49 -27.31 6.16
C GLY A 663 18.75 -26.12 5.55
N THR A 664 19.20 -25.64 4.39
CA THR A 664 18.64 -24.47 3.72
C THR A 664 17.90 -24.90 2.47
N THR A 665 16.80 -24.21 2.16
CA THR A 665 16.09 -24.32 0.90
C THR A 665 16.27 -23.04 0.09
N ALA A 666 16.60 -23.17 -1.20
CA ALA A 666 16.53 -22.05 -2.14
C ALA A 666 15.41 -22.31 -3.15
N THR A 667 14.53 -21.33 -3.33
CA THR A 667 13.56 -21.30 -4.43
C THR A 667 14.06 -20.34 -5.49
N VAL A 668 14.23 -20.83 -6.71
CA VAL A 668 14.77 -20.11 -7.85
C VAL A 668 13.73 -20.13 -8.96
N ARG A 669 13.21 -18.96 -9.35
CA ARG A 669 12.11 -18.84 -10.32
C ARG A 669 12.45 -17.85 -11.44
N ASN A 670 12.18 -18.21 -12.69
CA ASN A 670 12.43 -17.36 -13.86
C ASN A 670 13.87 -16.81 -13.92
N CYS A 671 14.85 -17.62 -13.51
CA CYS A 671 16.26 -17.21 -13.48
C CYS A 671 17.05 -17.82 -14.64
N THR A 672 18.18 -17.22 -14.99
CA THR A 672 19.07 -17.73 -16.03
C THR A 672 20.50 -17.77 -15.51
N PHE A 673 21.13 -18.94 -15.62
CA PHE A 673 22.50 -19.21 -15.19
C PHE A 673 23.31 -19.67 -16.38
N ALA A 674 24.23 -18.81 -16.82
CA ALA A 674 25.05 -19.13 -17.98
C ALA A 674 26.52 -18.78 -17.76
N ASN A 675 27.40 -19.58 -18.35
CA ASN A 675 28.84 -19.32 -18.36
C ASN A 675 29.47 -19.21 -16.95
N ASN A 676 28.85 -19.80 -15.93
CA ASN A 676 29.43 -19.82 -14.58
C ASN A 676 30.42 -20.99 -14.45
N SER A 677 31.38 -20.87 -13.55
CA SER A 677 32.42 -21.87 -13.34
C SER A 677 32.61 -22.19 -11.86
N ALA A 678 32.91 -23.43 -11.52
CA ALA A 678 33.27 -23.87 -10.18
C ALA A 678 34.44 -24.85 -10.20
N VAL A 679 35.24 -24.88 -9.13
CA VAL A 679 36.28 -25.92 -8.98
C VAL A 679 35.67 -27.26 -8.60
N LYS A 680 34.60 -27.25 -7.79
CA LYS A 680 33.85 -28.43 -7.36
C LYS A 680 32.50 -28.54 -8.08
N PRO A 681 31.89 -29.74 -8.15
CA PRO A 681 30.53 -29.96 -8.63
C PRO A 681 29.53 -28.83 -8.34
N GLY A 682 28.77 -28.44 -9.37
CA GLY A 682 27.84 -27.30 -9.31
C GLY A 682 28.38 -26.06 -10.00
N GLY A 683 28.58 -26.13 -11.32
CA GLY A 683 29.06 -24.99 -12.12
C GLY A 683 28.16 -23.76 -12.06
N ALA A 684 26.87 -23.92 -11.76
CA ALA A 684 25.95 -22.84 -11.43
C ALA A 684 25.49 -22.93 -9.97
N ILE A 685 24.90 -24.07 -9.58
CA ILE A 685 24.28 -24.23 -8.26
C ILE A 685 24.96 -25.38 -7.51
N GLY A 686 25.47 -25.06 -6.33
CA GLY A 686 26.08 -26.01 -5.39
C GLY A 686 25.23 -26.20 -4.14
N THR A 687 25.20 -27.41 -3.59
CA THR A 687 24.58 -27.72 -2.28
C THR A 687 25.63 -28.15 -1.26
N ALA A 688 25.38 -27.88 0.02
CA ALA A 688 26.37 -28.12 1.07
C ALA A 688 26.28 -29.56 1.61
N THR A 689 25.07 -30.07 1.76
CA THR A 689 24.76 -31.35 2.41
C THR A 689 23.47 -31.95 1.88
N ASN A 690 23.17 -33.20 2.23
CA ASN A 690 21.91 -33.86 1.88
C ASN A 690 20.66 -33.26 2.57
N LYS A 691 20.83 -32.20 3.38
CA LYS A 691 19.74 -31.39 3.94
C LYS A 691 19.51 -30.07 3.19
N SER A 692 20.31 -29.80 2.17
CA SER A 692 20.21 -28.62 1.33
C SER A 692 19.24 -28.92 0.18
N ASN A 693 18.21 -28.10 0.00
CA ASN A 693 17.15 -28.33 -0.98
C ASN A 693 17.09 -27.21 -2.02
N LEU A 694 16.68 -27.56 -3.23
CA LEU A 694 16.48 -26.63 -4.34
C LEU A 694 15.09 -26.85 -4.95
N THR A 695 14.38 -25.76 -5.15
CA THR A 695 13.19 -25.72 -6.02
C THR A 695 13.50 -24.79 -7.17
N LEU A 696 13.53 -25.34 -8.38
CA LEU A 696 13.89 -24.63 -9.61
C LEU A 696 12.67 -24.55 -10.52
N ILE A 697 12.26 -23.34 -10.89
CA ILE A 697 11.01 -23.11 -11.62
C ILE A 697 11.27 -22.17 -12.80
N ASN A 698 10.74 -22.47 -14.00
CA ASN A 698 10.82 -21.60 -15.17
C ASN A 698 12.24 -21.09 -15.48
N SER A 699 13.29 -21.85 -15.16
CA SER A 699 14.66 -21.34 -15.14
C SER A 699 15.57 -22.06 -16.12
N ILE A 700 16.61 -21.38 -16.60
CA ILE A 700 17.59 -21.92 -17.56
C ILE A 700 18.97 -22.03 -16.90
N LEU A 701 19.58 -23.21 -16.93
CA LEU A 701 20.96 -23.45 -16.51
C LEU A 701 21.74 -24.05 -17.68
N TYR A 702 22.63 -23.28 -18.32
CA TYR A 702 23.34 -23.72 -19.52
C TYR A 702 24.78 -23.25 -19.61
N ASN A 703 25.68 -24.05 -20.20
CA ASN A 703 27.09 -23.69 -20.41
C ASN A 703 27.85 -23.37 -19.11
N ASN A 704 27.46 -24.00 -18.01
CA ASN A 704 28.14 -23.86 -16.72
C ASN A 704 29.13 -25.01 -16.53
N MET A 705 30.30 -24.72 -15.98
CA MET A 705 31.37 -25.69 -15.85
C MET A 705 31.71 -25.99 -14.39
N TYR A 706 32.02 -27.25 -14.09
CA TYR A 706 32.88 -27.57 -12.96
C TYR A 706 34.16 -28.25 -13.44
N GLY A 707 35.31 -27.72 -13.04
CA GLY A 707 36.60 -28.09 -13.62
C GLY A 707 36.60 -27.92 -15.14
N LYS A 708 36.65 -29.03 -15.89
CA LYS A 708 36.63 -29.04 -17.37
C LYS A 708 35.36 -29.66 -17.97
N LYS A 709 34.31 -29.85 -17.16
CA LYS A 709 33.07 -30.54 -17.56
C LYS A 709 31.89 -29.59 -17.50
N TYR A 710 31.04 -29.63 -18.54
CA TYR A 710 29.73 -28.97 -18.51
C TYR A 710 28.81 -29.68 -17.53
N ASN A 711 28.42 -28.99 -16.46
CA ASN A 711 27.48 -29.49 -15.47
C ASN A 711 27.11 -28.38 -14.48
N SER A 712 25.82 -28.07 -14.44
CA SER A 712 25.31 -26.93 -13.69
C SER A 712 25.06 -27.19 -12.20
N TYR A 713 24.93 -28.45 -11.76
CA TYR A 713 24.53 -28.80 -10.38
C TYR A 713 25.48 -29.77 -9.66
N GLY A 714 25.62 -29.67 -8.33
CA GLY A 714 26.27 -30.71 -7.53
C GLY A 714 26.43 -30.38 -6.05
N GLN A 715 26.97 -31.33 -5.30
CA GLN A 715 27.28 -31.23 -3.87
C GLN A 715 28.71 -31.67 -3.57
N ASN A 716 29.59 -30.74 -3.17
CA ASN A 716 30.97 -31.07 -2.78
C ASN A 716 31.70 -31.89 -3.85
N THR A 717 31.88 -33.19 -3.67
CA THR A 717 32.53 -34.08 -4.64
C THR A 717 31.53 -34.96 -5.39
N ASP A 718 30.24 -34.85 -5.10
CA ASP A 718 29.16 -35.68 -5.62
C ASP A 718 28.20 -34.86 -6.50
N ILE A 719 28.18 -35.16 -7.80
CA ILE A 719 27.27 -34.51 -8.74
C ILE A 719 25.80 -34.88 -8.50
N ASN A 720 25.51 -35.95 -7.76
CA ASN A 720 24.16 -36.44 -7.43
C ASN A 720 23.76 -36.19 -5.97
N GLY A 721 24.60 -35.51 -5.20
CA GLY A 721 24.31 -35.20 -3.80
C GLY A 721 23.22 -34.15 -3.65
N GLY A 722 22.97 -33.73 -2.41
CA GLY A 722 21.92 -32.79 -2.05
C GLY A 722 20.68 -33.50 -1.49
N GLY A 723 19.79 -32.72 -0.91
CA GLY A 723 18.50 -33.18 -0.40
C GLY A 723 17.48 -33.30 -1.52
N THR A 724 16.35 -32.62 -1.33
CA THR A 724 15.25 -32.55 -2.30
C THR A 724 15.59 -31.52 -3.36
N ILE A 725 15.68 -31.95 -4.61
CA ILE A 725 15.97 -31.12 -5.77
C ILE A 725 14.82 -31.32 -6.72
N ILE A 726 14.00 -30.28 -6.92
CA ILE A 726 12.82 -30.36 -7.77
C ILE A 726 12.95 -29.30 -8.85
N SER A 727 12.76 -29.71 -10.09
CA SER A 727 12.74 -28.86 -11.26
C SER A 727 11.38 -28.91 -11.94
N THR A 728 10.77 -27.72 -12.08
CA THR A 728 9.47 -27.54 -12.71
C THR A 728 9.61 -26.59 -13.88
N HIS A 729 9.19 -27.00 -15.08
CA HIS A 729 9.19 -26.16 -16.29
C HIS A 729 10.54 -25.43 -16.50
N SER A 730 11.66 -26.13 -16.30
CA SER A 730 12.99 -25.53 -16.35
C SER A 730 13.90 -26.29 -17.31
N ALA A 731 14.90 -25.62 -17.87
CA ALA A 731 15.83 -26.19 -18.83
C ALA A 731 17.26 -26.25 -18.28
N VAL A 732 17.83 -27.44 -18.12
CA VAL A 732 19.11 -27.63 -17.42
C VAL A 732 20.07 -28.50 -18.21
N GLU A 733 21.32 -28.03 -18.33
CA GLU A 733 22.47 -28.83 -18.73
C GLU A 733 23.22 -29.32 -17.48
N SER A 734 23.08 -30.60 -17.16
CA SER A 734 23.72 -31.24 -16.01
C SER A 734 23.90 -32.74 -16.24
N ASN A 735 24.98 -33.31 -15.67
CA ASN A 735 25.20 -34.76 -15.65
C ASN A 735 24.61 -35.41 -14.38
N SER A 736 23.97 -34.61 -13.53
CA SER A 736 23.33 -35.09 -12.31
C SER A 736 22.06 -35.89 -12.61
N LYS A 737 21.89 -37.00 -11.91
CA LYS A 737 20.68 -37.82 -11.92
C LYS A 737 19.54 -37.22 -11.10
N LYS A 738 19.79 -36.15 -10.33
CA LYS A 738 18.80 -35.36 -9.57
C LYS A 738 17.81 -34.58 -10.43
N PHE A 739 18.00 -34.62 -11.75
CA PHE A 739 17.04 -34.09 -12.69
C PHE A 739 16.40 -35.20 -13.52
N MET A 740 16.57 -36.47 -13.13
CA MET A 740 16.17 -37.65 -13.92
C MET A 740 15.48 -38.73 -13.07
N ASP A 741 15.23 -38.44 -11.80
CA ASP A 741 14.68 -39.32 -10.78
C ASP A 741 13.14 -39.34 -10.75
N GLY A 742 12.48 -38.53 -11.59
CA GLY A 742 11.05 -38.59 -11.86
C GLY A 742 10.17 -37.75 -10.92
N ASP A 743 10.77 -36.90 -10.08
CA ASP A 743 10.12 -35.87 -9.28
C ASP A 743 10.07 -34.49 -9.96
N ASP A 744 10.75 -34.34 -11.10
CA ASP A 744 10.68 -33.17 -11.98
C ASP A 744 9.40 -33.14 -12.83
N THR A 745 8.90 -31.94 -13.11
CA THR A 745 7.71 -31.70 -13.93
C THR A 745 8.05 -30.82 -15.13
N ASP A 746 7.76 -31.27 -16.35
CA ASP A 746 8.02 -30.51 -17.60
C ASP A 746 9.45 -29.96 -17.71
N HIS A 747 10.41 -30.73 -17.19
CA HIS A 747 11.83 -30.41 -17.24
C HIS A 747 12.44 -30.68 -18.61
N MET A 748 13.30 -29.77 -19.07
CA MET A 748 14.01 -29.87 -20.33
C MET A 748 15.50 -30.14 -20.14
N TYR A 749 15.96 -31.29 -20.62
CA TYR A 749 17.40 -31.59 -20.68
C TYR A 749 18.07 -30.80 -21.80
N LEU A 750 18.98 -29.92 -21.42
CA LEU A 750 19.85 -29.20 -22.35
C LEU A 750 21.17 -29.94 -22.53
N ASN A 751 21.74 -29.77 -23.71
CA ASN A 751 23.08 -30.26 -24.03
C ASN A 751 23.65 -29.44 -25.20
N ARG A 752 24.78 -29.87 -25.74
CA ARG A 752 25.43 -29.17 -26.86
C ARG A 752 24.60 -29.15 -28.15
N SER A 753 23.76 -30.17 -28.38
CA SER A 753 22.85 -30.24 -29.54
C SER A 753 21.48 -29.60 -29.31
N LYS A 754 21.05 -29.46 -28.05
CA LYS A 754 19.79 -28.82 -27.66
C LYS A 754 20.11 -27.71 -26.67
N ASN A 755 20.34 -26.51 -27.19
CA ASN A 755 20.75 -25.33 -26.42
C ASN A 755 19.65 -24.25 -26.37
N PRO A 756 19.68 -23.32 -25.40
CA PRO A 756 18.69 -22.26 -25.27
C PRO A 756 18.68 -21.24 -26.42
N SER A 757 19.66 -21.26 -27.32
CA SER A 757 19.77 -20.34 -28.45
C SER A 757 19.77 -18.88 -28.01
N PHE A 758 20.65 -18.50 -27.08
CA PHE A 758 20.79 -17.09 -26.69
C PHE A 758 21.28 -16.24 -27.88
N LEU A 759 20.80 -15.00 -28.02
CA LEU A 759 21.11 -14.11 -29.15
C LEU A 759 22.62 -13.82 -29.31
N SER A 760 23.30 -13.43 -28.22
CA SER A 760 24.73 -13.14 -28.26
C SER A 760 25.37 -13.34 -26.88
N PRO A 761 25.44 -14.58 -26.37
CA PRO A 761 26.01 -14.87 -25.06
C PRO A 761 27.52 -14.61 -25.07
N SER A 762 28.11 -14.41 -23.88
CA SER A 762 29.57 -14.24 -23.76
C SER A 762 30.30 -15.51 -24.20
N SER A 763 31.43 -15.35 -24.87
CA SER A 763 32.35 -16.46 -25.19
C SER A 763 33.23 -16.86 -24.00
N ILE A 764 33.27 -16.03 -22.95
CA ILE A 764 34.02 -16.29 -21.73
C ILE A 764 33.20 -17.23 -20.84
N ILE A 765 33.86 -18.17 -20.18
CA ILE A 765 33.28 -18.99 -19.11
C ILE A 765 34.03 -18.69 -17.82
N GLY A 766 33.28 -18.40 -16.77
CA GLY A 766 33.80 -17.88 -15.52
C GLY A 766 34.16 -16.40 -15.61
N LYS A 767 34.93 -15.96 -14.61
CA LYS A 767 35.31 -14.58 -14.37
C LYS A 767 36.35 -14.13 -15.39
N GLY A 768 36.04 -13.08 -16.13
CA GLY A 768 36.98 -12.34 -16.95
C GLY A 768 37.98 -11.58 -16.08
N SER A 769 39.25 -11.64 -16.48
CA SER A 769 40.38 -11.05 -15.75
C SER A 769 41.04 -9.89 -16.49
N THR A 770 40.79 -9.76 -17.80
CA THR A 770 41.25 -8.63 -18.63
C THR A 770 40.11 -7.68 -18.95
N HIS A 771 40.43 -6.43 -19.30
CA HIS A 771 39.43 -5.45 -19.73
C HIS A 771 38.56 -5.99 -20.88
N ASP A 772 39.18 -6.62 -21.87
CA ASP A 772 38.51 -7.16 -23.05
C ASP A 772 37.51 -8.28 -22.72
N GLU A 773 37.89 -9.18 -21.81
CA GLU A 773 37.00 -10.23 -21.33
C GLU A 773 35.82 -9.66 -20.53
N ILE A 774 36.09 -8.65 -19.69
CA ILE A 774 35.06 -7.99 -18.89
C ILE A 774 34.05 -7.27 -19.79
N GLU A 775 34.51 -6.53 -20.80
CA GLU A 775 33.63 -5.88 -21.78
C GLU A 775 32.79 -6.90 -22.57
N THR A 776 33.39 -8.03 -22.93
CA THR A 776 32.66 -9.14 -23.59
C THR A 776 31.55 -9.68 -22.68
N ILE A 777 31.78 -9.77 -21.37
CA ILE A 777 30.76 -10.19 -20.41
C ILE A 777 29.67 -9.12 -20.27
N TYR A 778 30.03 -7.85 -20.28
CA TYR A 778 29.10 -6.75 -20.01
C TYR A 778 28.13 -6.46 -21.15
N THR A 779 28.54 -6.75 -22.38
CA THR A 779 27.78 -6.54 -23.62
C THR A 779 27.03 -7.79 -24.08
N ALA A 780 27.17 -8.91 -23.38
CA ALA A 780 26.51 -10.17 -23.71
C ALA A 780 24.98 -10.10 -23.54
N ILE A 781 24.26 -10.74 -24.47
CA ILE A 781 22.80 -10.77 -24.54
C ILE A 781 22.33 -12.21 -24.37
N TYR A 782 21.62 -12.47 -23.27
CA TYR A 782 21.08 -13.78 -22.90
C TYR A 782 19.56 -13.91 -23.15
N MET A 783 18.99 -13.04 -23.98
CA MET A 783 17.64 -13.23 -24.53
C MET A 783 17.61 -14.43 -25.47
N LEU A 784 16.46 -15.09 -25.57
CA LEU A 784 16.27 -16.24 -26.46
C LEU A 784 16.11 -15.76 -27.91
N ALA A 785 16.76 -16.46 -28.83
CA ALA A 785 16.57 -16.26 -30.26
C ALA A 785 15.27 -16.94 -30.74
N PRO A 786 14.65 -16.45 -31.83
CA PRO A 786 13.53 -17.14 -32.48
C PRO A 786 13.81 -18.62 -32.70
N GLY A 787 12.86 -19.48 -32.33
CA GLY A 787 12.99 -20.93 -32.44
C GLY A 787 13.76 -21.59 -31.31
N SER A 788 14.15 -20.82 -30.28
CA SER A 788 14.66 -21.41 -29.03
C SER A 788 13.67 -22.43 -28.48
N PRO A 789 14.15 -23.59 -27.97
CA PRO A 789 13.28 -24.56 -27.33
C PRO A 789 12.72 -24.07 -26.00
N CYS A 790 13.21 -22.96 -25.46
CA CYS A 790 12.79 -22.40 -24.17
C CYS A 790 11.67 -21.35 -24.29
N ILE A 791 11.28 -20.98 -25.52
CA ILE A 791 10.18 -20.03 -25.77
C ILE A 791 8.82 -20.72 -25.58
N ASP A 792 7.87 -20.06 -24.92
CA ASP A 792 6.50 -20.55 -24.67
C ASP A 792 6.46 -21.97 -24.05
N THR A 793 7.42 -22.31 -23.18
CA THR A 793 7.53 -23.66 -22.57
C THR A 793 7.54 -23.64 -21.03
N GLY A 794 7.54 -22.45 -20.43
CA GLY A 794 7.41 -22.25 -18.99
C GLY A 794 5.95 -22.35 -18.51
N SER A 795 5.79 -22.45 -17.20
CA SER A 795 4.49 -22.43 -16.52
C SER A 795 4.06 -20.99 -16.23
N ASP A 796 2.95 -20.56 -16.84
CA ASP A 796 2.27 -19.30 -16.54
C ASP A 796 1.85 -19.22 -15.06
N TYR A 797 1.26 -20.31 -14.56
CA TYR A 797 0.77 -20.40 -13.18
C TYR A 797 1.86 -20.13 -12.15
N GLU A 798 3.05 -20.68 -12.38
CA GLU A 798 4.18 -20.50 -11.48
C GLU A 798 4.88 -19.14 -11.63
N ALA A 799 4.55 -18.37 -12.67
CA ALA A 799 5.08 -17.04 -12.94
C ALA A 799 4.05 -15.90 -12.71
N LEU A 800 2.83 -16.19 -12.23
CA LEU A 800 1.77 -15.19 -12.06
C LEU A 800 2.17 -13.97 -11.22
N ASP A 801 3.06 -14.16 -10.25
CA ASP A 801 3.56 -13.09 -9.37
C ASP A 801 4.77 -12.32 -9.95
N ILE A 802 5.26 -12.67 -11.14
CA ILE A 802 6.36 -11.99 -11.83
C ILE A 802 5.75 -11.24 -13.02
N LEU A 803 5.43 -9.96 -12.81
CA LEU A 803 4.73 -9.15 -13.80
C LEU A 803 5.60 -8.76 -15.01
N PHE A 804 6.90 -8.58 -14.77
CA PHE A 804 7.84 -8.09 -15.77
C PHE A 804 9.04 -9.01 -15.90
N ASP A 805 9.58 -9.11 -17.10
CA ASP A 805 10.87 -9.74 -17.36
C ASP A 805 12.04 -8.80 -16.98
N LEU A 806 13.27 -9.23 -17.20
CA LEU A 806 14.46 -8.46 -16.84
C LEU A 806 14.70 -7.25 -17.77
N GLN A 807 14.08 -7.18 -18.96
CA GLN A 807 13.99 -5.97 -19.79
C GLN A 807 12.82 -5.05 -19.40
N HIS A 808 12.14 -5.38 -18.30
CA HIS A 808 10.97 -4.67 -17.83
C HIS A 808 9.83 -4.67 -18.86
N GLN A 809 9.73 -5.74 -19.67
CA GLN A 809 8.60 -6.03 -20.53
C GLN A 809 7.59 -6.89 -19.77
N ASP A 810 6.31 -6.75 -20.07
CA ASP A 810 5.27 -7.59 -19.47
C ASP A 810 5.55 -9.07 -19.76
N ARG A 811 5.49 -9.91 -18.72
CA ARG A 811 5.43 -11.37 -18.90
C ARG A 811 4.09 -11.71 -19.55
N ILE A 812 4.08 -12.58 -20.56
CA ILE A 812 2.87 -12.87 -21.34
C ILE A 812 1.89 -13.69 -20.46
N GLN A 813 0.87 -13.02 -19.93
CA GLN A 813 -0.16 -13.67 -19.10
C GLN A 813 -1.21 -14.39 -19.96
N GLY A 814 -1.62 -15.60 -19.58
CA GLY A 814 -2.66 -16.38 -20.26
C GLY A 814 -2.13 -17.27 -21.41
N LYS A 815 -0.81 -17.41 -21.53
CA LYS A 815 -0.09 -18.37 -22.40
C LYS A 815 1.10 -18.93 -21.61
N ALA A 816 1.76 -19.97 -22.13
CA ALA A 816 3.02 -20.42 -21.54
C ALA A 816 4.06 -19.30 -21.61
N VAL A 817 4.67 -18.94 -20.48
CA VAL A 817 5.75 -17.94 -20.42
C VAL A 817 7.06 -18.54 -20.92
N ASP A 818 8.02 -17.72 -21.31
CA ASP A 818 9.37 -18.19 -21.61
C ASP A 818 10.10 -18.67 -20.34
N MET A 819 10.87 -19.76 -20.47
CA MET A 819 11.81 -20.13 -19.42
C MET A 819 12.96 -19.10 -19.37
N GLY A 820 13.39 -18.74 -18.17
CA GLY A 820 14.48 -17.81 -17.92
C GLY A 820 14.02 -16.39 -17.58
N VAL A 821 14.96 -15.45 -17.68
CA VAL A 821 14.78 -14.07 -17.17
C VAL A 821 14.15 -13.10 -18.17
N TYR A 822 14.03 -13.51 -19.44
CA TYR A 822 13.51 -12.68 -20.52
C TYR A 822 12.26 -13.30 -21.12
N GLU A 823 11.37 -12.46 -21.62
CA GLU A 823 10.21 -12.84 -22.40
C GLU A 823 10.43 -12.43 -23.87
N THR A 824 10.32 -13.38 -24.78
CA THR A 824 10.50 -13.14 -26.20
C THR A 824 9.17 -12.74 -26.80
N GLN A 825 8.94 -11.44 -27.02
CA GLN A 825 7.79 -11.03 -27.82
C GLN A 825 7.94 -11.58 -29.24
N SER A 826 6.84 -12.01 -29.87
CA SER A 826 6.81 -12.37 -31.29
C SER A 826 7.47 -11.25 -32.10
N LEU A 827 8.74 -11.47 -32.47
CA LEU A 827 9.62 -10.54 -33.17
C LEU A 827 9.11 -10.35 -34.60
N THR A 828 7.98 -9.66 -34.76
CA THR A 828 7.42 -9.35 -36.08
C THR A 828 8.20 -8.25 -36.79
N ASN A 829 9.09 -7.52 -36.11
CA ASN A 829 9.82 -6.37 -36.67
C ASN A 829 11.36 -6.46 -36.62
N ASN A 830 11.97 -7.47 -35.99
CA ASN A 830 13.43 -7.53 -35.88
C ASN A 830 14.02 -8.39 -37.01
N ILE A 831 14.77 -7.77 -37.92
CA ILE A 831 15.52 -8.46 -38.96
C ILE A 831 16.95 -8.64 -38.48
N TYR A 832 17.34 -9.88 -38.18
CA TYR A 832 18.72 -10.25 -37.90
C TYR A 832 19.42 -10.72 -39.17
N THR A 833 20.62 -10.22 -39.44
CA THR A 833 21.45 -10.72 -40.54
C THR A 833 22.92 -10.67 -40.16
N GLU A 834 23.60 -11.79 -40.40
CA GLU A 834 25.05 -11.95 -40.28
C GLU A 834 25.66 -11.90 -41.68
N ILE A 835 26.64 -11.03 -41.88
CA ILE A 835 27.22 -10.75 -43.22
C ILE A 835 28.60 -11.41 -43.34
N SER A 836 29.35 -11.43 -42.24
CA SER A 836 30.65 -12.07 -42.07
C SER A 836 30.78 -12.56 -40.63
N ASN A 837 31.70 -13.48 -40.33
CA ASN A 837 31.86 -14.11 -38.99
C ASN A 837 32.05 -13.14 -37.80
N HIS A 838 32.12 -11.83 -38.05
CA HIS A 838 32.25 -10.79 -37.03
C HIS A 838 31.21 -9.68 -37.13
N ILE A 839 30.56 -9.44 -38.28
CA ILE A 839 29.58 -8.34 -38.46
C ILE A 839 28.15 -8.86 -38.32
N LYS A 840 27.41 -8.29 -37.36
CA LYS A 840 26.00 -8.59 -37.12
C LYS A 840 25.16 -7.32 -37.18
N VAL A 841 24.00 -7.41 -37.82
CA VAL A 841 23.05 -6.31 -37.93
C VAL A 841 21.68 -6.75 -37.43
N PHE A 842 21.07 -5.94 -36.58
CA PHE A 842 19.68 -6.15 -36.15
C PHE A 842 18.94 -4.82 -36.02
N VAL A 843 17.63 -4.85 -36.28
CA VAL A 843 16.74 -3.70 -36.09
C VAL A 843 15.97 -3.89 -34.80
N VAL A 844 15.93 -2.88 -33.94
CA VAL A 844 15.09 -2.83 -32.74
C VAL A 844 14.31 -1.53 -32.79
N GLU A 845 12.99 -1.61 -32.71
CA GLU A 845 12.11 -0.45 -32.89
C GLU A 845 12.53 0.36 -34.14
N ASN A 846 12.95 1.62 -33.99
CA ASN A 846 13.39 2.50 -35.06
C ASN A 846 14.92 2.65 -35.16
N GLU A 847 15.68 1.65 -34.70
CA GLU A 847 17.14 1.70 -34.64
C GLU A 847 17.78 0.52 -35.36
N ILE A 848 18.81 0.78 -36.17
CA ILE A 848 19.68 -0.27 -36.73
C ILE A 848 20.92 -0.39 -35.87
N TYR A 849 21.10 -1.53 -35.24
CA TYR A 849 22.29 -1.88 -34.47
C TYR A 849 23.27 -2.66 -35.34
N ILE A 850 24.53 -2.24 -35.30
CA ILE A 850 25.60 -2.86 -36.06
C ILE A 850 26.77 -3.14 -35.13
N SER A 851 27.07 -4.42 -34.90
CA SER A 851 28.24 -4.84 -34.14
C SER A 851 29.31 -5.43 -35.03
N GLY A 852 30.57 -5.32 -34.59
CA GLY A 852 31.73 -5.94 -35.23
C GLY A 852 32.45 -5.07 -36.25
N ALA A 853 32.03 -3.81 -36.43
CA ALA A 853 32.77 -2.84 -37.22
C ALA A 853 34.04 -2.38 -36.47
N ILE A 854 35.12 -2.13 -37.20
CA ILE A 854 36.44 -1.85 -36.63
C ILE A 854 36.59 -0.34 -36.40
N LYS A 855 37.30 0.06 -35.35
CA LYS A 855 37.57 1.47 -35.04
C LYS A 855 38.20 2.19 -36.23
N GLY A 856 37.63 3.33 -36.57
CA GLY A 856 38.05 4.14 -37.71
C GLY A 856 37.34 3.78 -39.02
N GLU A 857 36.58 2.67 -39.10
CA GLU A 857 35.67 2.45 -40.22
C GLU A 857 34.50 3.44 -40.18
N THR A 858 34.07 3.90 -41.34
CA THR A 858 32.86 4.71 -41.48
C THR A 858 31.75 3.81 -42.02
N LEU A 859 30.67 3.70 -41.25
CA LEU A 859 29.44 3.06 -41.67
C LEU A 859 28.58 4.10 -42.35
N HIS A 860 27.97 3.74 -43.47
CA HIS A 860 27.08 4.62 -44.20
C HIS A 860 25.70 3.99 -44.26
N LEU A 861 24.67 4.79 -44.01
CA LEU A 861 23.27 4.45 -44.17
C LEU A 861 22.72 5.17 -45.39
N TYR A 862 22.19 4.42 -46.35
CA TYR A 862 21.51 4.96 -47.53
C TYR A 862 20.04 4.55 -47.54
N ASN A 863 19.19 5.32 -48.20
CA ASN A 863 17.86 4.85 -48.58
C ASN A 863 17.93 3.95 -49.83
N LEU A 864 16.79 3.36 -50.22
CA LEU A 864 16.71 2.47 -51.38
C LEU A 864 17.08 3.15 -52.72
N GLN A 865 17.04 4.48 -52.79
CA GLN A 865 17.45 5.28 -53.96
C GLN A 865 18.96 5.58 -53.98
N GLY A 866 19.72 5.13 -52.97
CA GLY A 866 21.17 5.35 -52.88
C GLY A 866 21.56 6.73 -52.33
N ILE A 867 20.63 7.47 -51.72
CA ILE A 867 20.92 8.74 -51.06
C ILE A 867 21.45 8.45 -49.66
N LEU A 868 22.60 9.04 -49.32
CA LEU A 868 23.20 8.94 -47.99
C LEU A 868 22.31 9.67 -46.96
N ILE A 869 21.86 8.94 -45.95
CA ILE A 869 21.02 9.42 -44.85
C ILE A 869 21.90 9.83 -43.67
N ASP A 870 22.84 8.96 -43.31
CA ASP A 870 23.74 9.18 -42.17
C ASP A 870 25.06 8.43 -42.37
N ALA A 871 26.12 8.90 -41.72
CA ALA A 871 27.42 8.25 -41.72
C ALA A 871 28.08 8.35 -40.35
N ILE A 872 28.38 7.21 -39.74
CA ILE A 872 28.95 7.14 -38.40
C ILE A 872 30.30 6.47 -38.48
N THR A 873 31.33 7.18 -38.01
CA THR A 873 32.67 6.59 -37.85
C THR A 873 32.75 5.87 -36.51
N VAL A 874 33.14 4.60 -36.55
CA VAL A 874 33.31 3.76 -35.37
C VAL A 874 34.37 4.38 -34.48
N LYS A 875 33.97 4.76 -33.26
CA LYS A 875 34.87 5.39 -32.30
C LYS A 875 35.69 4.35 -31.52
N ASN A 876 35.14 3.14 -31.33
CA ASN A 876 35.73 2.05 -30.55
C ASN A 876 35.46 0.69 -31.21
N ASP A 877 36.41 -0.24 -31.17
CA ASP A 877 36.36 -1.57 -31.81
C ASP A 877 35.24 -2.52 -31.27
N LYS A 878 34.42 -2.07 -30.31
CA LYS A 878 33.57 -2.94 -29.49
C LYS A 878 32.16 -2.42 -29.18
N ASP A 879 31.78 -1.26 -29.71
CA ASP A 879 30.44 -0.70 -29.50
C ASP A 879 29.50 -1.02 -30.68
N TYR A 880 28.20 -1.14 -30.41
CA TYR A 880 27.20 -1.10 -31.46
C TYR A 880 27.18 0.29 -32.08
N THR A 881 27.33 0.37 -33.40
CA THR A 881 26.99 1.58 -34.14
C THR A 881 25.50 1.58 -34.41
N ILE A 882 24.82 2.63 -33.96
CA ILE A 882 23.36 2.73 -34.02
C ILE A 882 22.98 3.78 -35.03
N PHE A 883 22.20 3.40 -36.04
CA PHE A 883 21.48 4.36 -36.88
C PHE A 883 20.07 4.55 -36.40
N GLN A 884 19.68 5.81 -36.20
CA GLN A 884 18.31 6.18 -35.89
C GLN A 884 17.49 6.33 -37.17
N LEU A 885 16.42 5.57 -37.28
CA LEU A 885 15.49 5.61 -38.41
C LEU A 885 14.30 6.50 -38.05
N ARG A 886 13.91 7.35 -38.99
CA ARG A 886 12.78 8.27 -38.82
C ARG A 886 11.51 7.79 -39.52
N GLU A 887 11.65 6.93 -40.53
CA GLU A 887 10.56 6.46 -41.38
C GLU A 887 10.71 4.96 -41.67
N ARG A 888 9.60 4.23 -41.80
CA ARG A 888 9.66 2.83 -42.23
C ARG A 888 10.08 2.75 -43.70
N GLY A 889 10.93 1.80 -44.03
CA GLY A 889 11.51 1.70 -45.36
C GLY A 889 12.58 0.64 -45.48
N ILE A 890 13.19 0.56 -46.66
CA ILE A 890 14.34 -0.28 -46.88
C ILE A 890 15.58 0.59 -46.97
N TYR A 891 16.55 0.27 -46.14
CA TYR A 891 17.80 0.95 -45.98
C TYR A 891 18.94 0.07 -46.49
N ILE A 892 20.01 0.70 -46.94
CA ILE A 892 21.25 0.04 -47.33
C ILE A 892 22.33 0.52 -46.38
N VAL A 893 22.92 -0.39 -45.61
CA VAL A 893 24.06 -0.09 -44.77
C VAL A 893 25.32 -0.60 -45.46
N THR A 894 26.36 0.22 -45.54
CA THR A 894 27.66 -0.20 -46.05
C THR A 894 28.74 -0.06 -44.99
N ILE A 895 29.60 -1.08 -44.87
CA ILE A 895 30.71 -1.16 -43.91
C ILE A 895 31.92 -1.65 -44.69
N GLY A 896 32.91 -0.78 -44.93
CA GLY A 896 34.02 -1.11 -45.80
C GLY A 896 33.55 -1.52 -47.21
N LYS A 897 33.74 -2.81 -47.57
CA LYS A 897 33.27 -3.40 -48.84
C LYS A 897 31.93 -4.14 -48.73
N ASP A 898 31.46 -4.37 -47.52
CA ASP A 898 30.24 -5.13 -47.27
C ASP A 898 29.03 -4.22 -47.38
N THR A 899 27.94 -4.75 -47.95
CA THR A 899 26.67 -4.02 -48.14
C THR A 899 25.52 -4.90 -47.70
N ILE A 900 24.65 -4.36 -46.87
CA ILE A 900 23.46 -5.04 -46.37
C ILE A 900 22.20 -4.22 -46.61
N LYS A 901 21.15 -4.93 -47.02
CA LYS A 901 19.81 -4.38 -47.15
C LYS A 901 19.03 -4.67 -45.87
N VAL A 902 18.65 -3.63 -45.16
CA VAL A 902 17.93 -3.70 -43.87
C VAL A 902 16.52 -3.15 -44.09
N ARG A 903 15.49 -3.90 -43.69
CA ARG A 903 14.10 -3.43 -43.74
C ARG A 903 13.66 -3.05 -42.33
N PHE A 904 13.12 -1.84 -42.21
CA PHE A 904 12.51 -1.28 -41.01
C PHE A 904 11.04 -0.95 -41.28
#